data_AF-A0A927C2Z7-F1
#
_entry.id   AF-A0A927C2Z7-F1
#
_cell.length_a   1.000
_cell.length_b   1.000
_cell.length_c   1.000
_cell.angle_alpha   90.00
_cell.angle_beta   90.00
_cell.angle_gamma   90.00
#
_symmetry.space_group_name_H-M   'P 1'
#
loop_
_entity.id
_entity.type
_entity.pdbx_description
1 polymer ?
#
loop_
_entity_poly.entity_id
_entity_poly.type
_entity_poly.pdbx_seq_one_letter_code
_entity_poly.pdbx_strand_id
1 'polypeptide(L)'
;MKALLSVASRGVTSFQKNTGKIGLALGMAAGLAACSGSNSGSGYSLPSVEFSTKQFFLEDVLLTDNALATVAVGGTNLSFTQNPGSGAFRSTKEDSNLFYTISDRGPSFPCDETSARIGQSNFCGGGNTGRVFPLGEGYTPSITAWKLTGISTKLSLEKLYSLELRDDFGGALSGIPNERTTASTETAYDKDGAVIQPDPNGVDPEALVKLSNGRFWVAEQYGPSLLLVEEDGTVSRRELPAGADVDYASSTVTVNDSVLPKSLRRRDLDGGIAALALSPNEDFLYYVTKSPLDSPNANSRVIRIAKLALDSDGNITSLEGEYLYRLDTPDQYGVVSKAGSTTEQGDLESGQPISQSEITVNEAVALDEDLLVIVEQGRKVSKYYRVNLATATSITDTVWETATGSASAENQYLIEDVPFVTKQLGIDTLSYVAPRDPDLPSTASPNTINLLEENIEGFAMLNSNFALLSNDNNWGLDGVKGRLAVMPLGAFVVSSTLPYRPQLSYTGSGDLDLSGFSPKAVAADSTNSQLFVIDGQSSEVKIFDLTDPLSPVVSTGSLDIAAAATASGITAGAAQAVAVGSGYVAVAFDASNPQTNGMVAVYRADTLAFENSFEIGAAPRAMAFGLLGGQLVIANSGEPSDDYSTDPLGSITIVDYSSGLDVATATTLNFEDFNTGGSRAAELDAEVRVFGDGSGNTEVAEDLQPEAVSLALDGVTAFISMPINNAVAVIDLANLEIDTILALGGKDFGQEGYELDVENNGTASLDSWPGVVGMFQPGDVGAYQYQSKNYFVTANTGKARENSAFTEVTKAENLSVDPNNDSAGAAASGGELANLTVSDQTGDGGDGTFEEITAFGGRSFAIWDAEGSLIYDSGSDMARTTLALLGEAGFNDGDSVSEDRGAQPNSISLVASLNRIYAFITLETTGGVIIYDITSPYGVQFVQYVNNRDFAGAGDLSPQGVSAFFQSSIGYLAVPNAQSNNVRIFQVEASK
;
A
#
# COMPACT_ATOMS: atom_id res chain seq x y z
N MET A 1 8.45 52.76 3.66
CA MET A 1 8.02 54.17 3.82
C MET A 1 6.50 54.18 3.73
N LYS A 2 5.80 54.48 4.85
CA LYS A 2 4.40 54.99 5.02
C LYS A 2 3.32 54.50 4.03
N ALA A 3 2.13 54.00 4.37
CA ALA A 3 1.24 53.92 5.55
C ALA A 3 0.11 52.92 5.12
N LEU A 4 -0.74 52.27 5.93
CA LEU A 4 -1.46 52.59 7.16
C LEU A 4 -1.76 51.28 7.92
N LEU A 5 -1.66 51.30 9.25
CA LEU A 5 -2.19 50.29 10.18
C LEU A 5 -2.82 51.03 11.37
N SER A 6 -4.10 50.79 11.65
CA SER A 6 -4.83 51.01 12.92
C SER A 6 -6.16 50.26 12.73
N VAL A 7 -6.69 49.39 13.58
CA VAL A 7 -6.79 49.26 15.04
C VAL A 7 -7.14 47.76 15.24
N ALA A 8 -6.47 46.98 16.08
CA ALA A 8 -6.96 46.70 17.43
C ALA A 8 -5.93 45.86 18.20
N SER A 9 -5.52 46.35 19.36
CA SER A 9 -4.87 45.56 20.41
C SER A 9 -5.57 45.84 21.74
N ARG A 10 -5.93 44.76 22.44
CA ARG A 10 -6.33 44.60 23.86
C ARG A 10 -7.13 43.29 23.91
N GLY A 11 -6.80 42.25 24.64
CA GLY A 11 -5.70 41.92 25.54
C GLY A 11 -5.94 40.47 25.95
N VAL A 12 -4.89 39.65 25.99
CA VAL A 12 -4.98 38.24 26.41
C VAL A 12 -4.44 38.15 27.83
N THR A 13 -5.28 37.73 28.77
CA THR A 13 -4.89 37.23 30.09
C THR A 13 -5.55 35.88 30.32
N SER A 14 -4.72 34.92 30.72
CA SER A 14 -5.01 33.59 31.30
C SER A 14 -5.86 32.61 30.47
N PHE A 15 -5.19 31.65 29.83
CA PHE A 15 -5.79 30.36 29.47
C PHE A 15 -5.50 29.34 30.58
N GLN A 16 -6.56 28.84 31.21
CA GLN A 16 -6.56 27.60 31.96
C GLN A 16 -6.50 26.41 31.00
N LYS A 17 -5.88 25.32 31.47
CA LYS A 17 -5.87 23.99 30.86
C LYS A 17 -7.29 23.58 30.47
N ASN A 18 -7.51 23.36 29.18
CA ASN A 18 -8.59 22.53 28.68
C ASN A 18 -8.03 21.66 27.55
N THR A 19 -8.10 20.34 27.75
CA THR A 19 -7.81 19.30 26.76
C THR A 19 -8.80 19.43 25.59
N GLY A 20 -8.33 19.96 24.46
CA GLY A 20 -9.14 20.20 23.26
C GLY A 20 -8.88 19.16 22.18
N LYS A 21 -9.90 18.35 21.88
CA LYS A 21 -10.06 17.63 20.61
C LYS A 21 -10.00 18.66 19.47
N ILE A 22 -9.16 18.41 18.45
CA ILE A 22 -9.04 19.28 17.27
C ILE A 22 -9.91 18.68 16.17
N GLY A 23 -10.97 19.38 15.78
CA GLY A 23 -11.75 19.08 14.59
C GLY A 23 -10.98 19.47 13.33
N LEU A 24 -11.07 18.63 12.31
CA LEU A 24 -10.43 18.80 11.01
C LEU A 24 -10.99 20.06 10.32
N ALA A 25 -10.13 20.90 9.76
CA ALA A 25 -10.53 22.03 8.92
C ALA A 25 -9.70 22.01 7.64
N LEU A 26 -10.33 21.75 6.50
CA LEU A 26 -9.71 21.84 5.18
C LEU A 26 -9.92 23.23 4.60
N GLY A 27 -8.81 23.89 4.22
CA GLY A 27 -8.80 25.15 3.50
C GLY A 27 -8.38 24.95 2.04
N MET A 28 -9.06 25.65 1.12
CA MET A 28 -8.74 25.67 -0.31
C MET A 28 -7.29 26.08 -0.58
N ALA A 29 -6.65 25.38 -1.51
CA ALA A 29 -5.31 25.67 -1.99
C ALA A 29 -5.28 26.91 -2.90
N ALA A 30 -4.38 27.84 -2.60
CA ALA A 30 -3.88 28.84 -3.54
C ALA A 30 -2.35 28.84 -3.47
N GLY A 31 -1.71 28.65 -4.63
CA GLY A 31 -0.27 28.44 -4.74
C GLY A 31 0.60 29.68 -4.52
N LEU A 32 1.89 29.37 -4.32
CA LEU A 32 3.09 30.20 -4.47
C LEU A 32 3.19 31.51 -3.67
N ALA A 33 4.06 31.51 -2.65
CA ALA A 33 5.05 32.57 -2.46
C ALA A 33 6.19 32.11 -1.53
N ALA A 34 7.41 32.03 -2.09
CA ALA A 34 8.63 32.08 -1.32
C ALA A 34 8.70 33.40 -0.55
N CYS A 35 8.93 33.34 0.76
CA CYS A 35 9.29 34.50 1.56
C CYS A 35 10.41 34.14 2.53
N SER A 36 11.61 34.56 2.15
CA SER A 36 12.82 34.67 2.94
C SER A 36 12.60 35.51 4.21
N GLY A 37 12.84 34.91 5.38
CA GLY A 37 13.05 35.64 6.63
C GLY A 37 14.49 36.14 6.70
N SER A 38 14.68 37.42 7.03
CA SER A 38 15.98 38.09 7.11
C SER A 38 16.27 38.61 8.52
N ASN A 39 17.58 38.65 8.82
CA ASN A 39 18.33 39.35 9.89
C ASN A 39 18.49 38.63 11.24
N SER A 40 19.67 38.57 11.88
CA SER A 40 20.98 39.21 11.63
C SER A 40 22.02 38.71 12.64
N GLY A 41 23.26 38.39 12.21
CA GLY A 41 24.41 38.28 13.11
C GLY A 41 25.61 37.50 12.56
N SER A 42 26.70 38.24 12.26
CA SER A 42 28.07 37.81 11.85
C SER A 42 28.21 36.97 10.58
N GLY A 43 28.73 37.62 9.53
CA GLY A 43 28.95 37.05 8.22
C GLY A 43 30.09 36.03 8.16
N TYR A 44 29.72 34.84 7.73
CA TYR A 44 30.43 34.07 6.69
C TYR A 44 29.37 33.70 5.65
N SER A 45 29.36 34.38 4.48
CA SER A 45 28.60 33.88 3.34
C SER A 45 29.44 32.81 2.67
N LEU A 46 29.26 31.56 3.08
CA LEU A 46 29.75 30.42 2.31
C LEU A 46 29.00 30.40 0.97
N PRO A 47 29.67 30.09 -0.15
CA PRO A 47 28.99 29.98 -1.44
C PRO A 47 27.94 28.86 -1.31
N SER A 48 26.66 29.21 -1.36
CA SER A 48 25.58 28.23 -1.43
C SER A 48 25.78 27.43 -2.70
N VAL A 49 26.16 26.16 -2.57
CA VAL A 49 26.22 25.24 -3.71
C VAL A 49 24.80 25.09 -4.26
N GLU A 50 24.59 25.55 -5.49
CA GLU A 50 23.36 25.26 -6.22
C GLU A 50 23.45 23.82 -6.76
N PHE A 51 22.68 22.93 -6.16
CA PHE A 51 22.56 21.55 -6.65
C PHE A 51 21.73 21.49 -7.93
N SER A 52 22.11 20.55 -8.79
CA SER A 52 21.33 20.07 -9.91
C SER A 52 21.44 18.55 -9.93
N THR A 53 20.45 17.88 -10.50
CA THR A 53 20.49 16.43 -10.62
C THR A 53 21.74 15.98 -11.39
N LYS A 54 22.51 15.05 -10.82
CA LYS A 54 23.76 14.56 -11.41
C LYS A 54 24.16 13.20 -10.83
N GLN A 55 24.69 12.34 -11.67
CA GLN A 55 25.31 11.07 -11.28
C GLN A 55 26.83 11.15 -11.36
N PHE A 56 27.51 10.48 -10.44
CA PHE A 56 28.95 10.33 -10.37
C PHE A 56 29.30 8.85 -10.31
N PHE A 57 30.33 8.45 -11.08
CA PHE A 57 30.90 7.11 -11.00
C PHE A 57 32.22 7.17 -10.22
N LEU A 58 32.44 6.25 -9.27
CA LEU A 58 33.65 6.28 -8.46
C LEU A 58 34.93 6.13 -9.28
N GLU A 59 34.90 5.38 -10.37
CA GLU A 59 36.04 5.24 -11.30
C GLU A 59 36.48 6.58 -11.92
N ASP A 60 35.54 7.49 -12.17
CA ASP A 60 35.84 8.82 -12.73
C ASP A 60 36.32 9.78 -11.64
N VAL A 61 35.85 9.60 -10.40
CA VAL A 61 36.13 10.47 -9.26
C VAL A 61 37.47 10.12 -8.61
N LEU A 62 37.73 8.82 -8.41
CA LEU A 62 38.93 8.30 -7.75
C LEU A 62 40.08 8.00 -8.73
N LEU A 63 39.81 7.96 -10.03
CA LEU A 63 40.80 7.67 -11.08
C LEU A 63 41.60 6.39 -10.76
N THR A 64 42.92 6.49 -10.58
CA THR A 64 43.80 5.34 -10.30
C THR A 64 43.55 4.68 -8.95
N ASP A 65 42.84 5.35 -8.04
CA ASP A 65 42.61 4.89 -6.66
C ASP A 65 41.29 4.10 -6.52
N ASN A 66 40.57 3.88 -7.63
CA ASN A 66 39.34 3.09 -7.65
C ASN A 66 39.59 1.57 -7.50
N ALA A 67 40.79 1.08 -7.82
CA ALA A 67 41.14 -0.32 -7.65
C ALA A 67 41.42 -0.60 -6.16
N LEU A 68 40.64 -1.51 -5.55
CA LEU A 68 40.88 -1.94 -4.17
C LEU A 68 42.01 -2.98 -4.13
N ALA A 69 41.85 -4.09 -4.85
CA ALA A 69 42.81 -5.18 -4.88
C ALA A 69 42.60 -6.11 -6.08
N THR A 70 43.64 -6.84 -6.48
CA THR A 70 43.51 -8.04 -7.32
C THR A 70 44.09 -9.22 -6.56
N VAL A 71 43.28 -10.24 -6.31
CA VAL A 71 43.63 -11.38 -5.47
C VAL A 71 43.44 -12.67 -6.25
N ALA A 72 44.41 -13.60 -6.15
CA ALA A 72 44.26 -14.95 -6.66
C ALA A 72 43.47 -15.80 -5.64
N VAL A 73 42.21 -16.11 -5.94
CA VAL A 73 41.32 -16.94 -5.13
C VAL A 73 41.19 -18.30 -5.80
N GLY A 74 41.63 -19.37 -5.14
CA GLY A 74 41.72 -20.69 -5.76
C GLY A 74 42.56 -20.70 -7.06
N GLY A 75 43.51 -19.77 -7.19
CA GLY A 75 44.32 -19.61 -8.42
C GLY A 75 43.67 -18.81 -9.55
N THR A 76 42.42 -18.34 -9.39
CA THR A 76 41.75 -17.42 -10.31
C THR A 76 41.91 -15.98 -9.82
N ASN A 77 42.35 -15.07 -10.68
CA ASN A 77 42.49 -13.65 -10.31
C ASN A 77 41.13 -12.94 -10.34
N LEU A 78 40.67 -12.47 -9.18
CA LEU A 78 39.52 -11.58 -9.04
C LEU A 78 40.01 -10.16 -8.78
N SER A 79 39.36 -9.16 -9.37
CA SER A 79 39.68 -7.75 -9.16
C SER A 79 38.52 -7.06 -8.47
N PHE A 80 38.83 -6.29 -7.44
CA PHE A 80 37.88 -5.58 -6.60
C PHE A 80 38.07 -4.08 -6.76
N THR A 81 36.97 -3.34 -6.74
CA THR A 81 36.90 -1.88 -6.82
C THR A 81 36.32 -1.31 -5.54
N GLN A 82 36.58 -0.03 -5.28
CA GLN A 82 36.01 0.67 -4.13
C GLN A 82 34.48 0.62 -4.16
N ASN A 83 33.86 0.40 -2.99
CA ASN A 83 32.42 0.46 -2.80
C ASN A 83 32.01 1.89 -2.36
N PRO A 84 30.96 2.48 -2.95
CA PRO A 84 30.38 3.75 -2.48
C PRO A 84 30.02 3.76 -0.98
N GLY A 85 29.66 2.60 -0.45
CA GLY A 85 29.28 2.38 0.94
C GLY A 85 27.83 1.91 1.08
N SER A 86 27.59 1.15 2.15
CA SER A 86 26.31 0.57 2.56
C SER A 86 25.37 1.57 3.23
N GLY A 87 25.89 2.70 3.71
CA GLY A 87 25.08 3.77 4.28
C GLY A 87 25.63 5.16 3.95
N ALA A 88 24.77 6.18 3.98
CA ALA A 88 25.14 7.56 3.72
C ALA A 88 24.47 8.55 4.68
N PHE A 89 25.20 9.56 5.14
CA PHE A 89 24.67 10.57 6.06
C PHE A 89 25.20 11.97 5.78
N ARG A 90 24.35 12.98 6.01
CA ARG A 90 24.73 14.40 6.01
C ARG A 90 24.31 15.05 7.32
N SER A 91 25.27 15.63 8.04
CA SER A 91 24.99 16.38 9.27
C SER A 91 24.31 17.71 8.98
N THR A 92 23.22 18.01 9.70
CA THR A 92 22.53 19.31 9.59
C THR A 92 23.35 20.48 10.14
N LYS A 93 24.41 20.19 10.91
CA LYS A 93 25.33 21.18 11.50
C LYS A 93 26.50 21.54 10.58
N GLU A 94 26.63 20.86 9.45
CA GLU A 94 27.67 21.10 8.43
C GLU A 94 27.05 21.64 7.13
N ASP A 95 27.89 22.02 6.17
CA ASP A 95 27.41 22.48 4.87
C ASP A 95 26.65 21.38 4.13
N SER A 96 25.63 21.74 3.36
CA SER A 96 24.78 20.78 2.62
C SER A 96 25.52 19.99 1.54
N ASN A 97 26.75 20.36 1.22
CA ASN A 97 27.59 19.71 0.23
C ASN A 97 28.62 18.75 0.83
N LEU A 98 28.62 18.54 2.14
CA LEU A 98 29.45 17.57 2.85
C LEU A 98 28.58 16.40 3.30
N PHE A 99 29.01 15.19 3.00
CA PHE A 99 28.33 13.97 3.45
C PHE A 99 29.36 12.86 3.68
N TYR A 100 28.92 11.79 4.33
CA TYR A 100 29.74 10.67 4.73
C TYR A 100 29.11 9.38 4.24
N THR A 101 29.93 8.42 3.86
CA THR A 101 29.50 7.04 3.59
C THR A 101 30.28 6.07 4.47
N ILE A 102 29.70 4.91 4.77
CA ILE A 102 30.35 3.81 5.48
C ILE A 102 30.42 2.60 4.57
N SER A 103 31.56 1.90 4.53
CA SER A 103 31.67 0.63 3.81
C SER A 103 31.17 -0.56 4.66
N ASP A 104 30.69 -1.60 3.99
CA ASP A 104 30.34 -2.89 4.60
C ASP A 104 31.57 -3.70 5.09
N ARG A 105 31.34 -4.97 5.45
CA ARG A 105 32.35 -6.01 5.78
C ARG A 105 33.44 -6.27 4.72
N GLY A 106 33.34 -5.69 3.53
CA GLY A 106 34.34 -5.83 2.49
C GLY A 106 34.05 -6.92 1.46
N PRO A 107 34.94 -7.08 0.47
CA PRO A 107 34.74 -8.04 -0.60
C PRO A 107 34.54 -9.45 -0.06
N SER A 108 33.38 -10.04 -0.36
CA SER A 108 33.06 -11.42 -0.02
C SER A 108 32.03 -11.98 -1.01
N PHE A 109 31.97 -13.30 -1.14
CA PHE A 109 30.91 -13.96 -1.92
C PHE A 109 30.54 -15.33 -1.33
N PRO A 110 29.28 -15.78 -1.47
CA PRO A 110 28.83 -17.08 -1.02
C PRO A 110 29.65 -18.27 -1.56
N CYS A 111 29.81 -19.31 -0.73
CA CYS A 111 30.57 -20.51 -1.11
C CYS A 111 29.94 -21.30 -2.27
N ASP A 112 28.62 -21.24 -2.47
CA ASP A 112 27.94 -21.85 -3.62
C ASP A 112 28.28 -21.18 -4.96
N GLU A 113 28.69 -19.91 -4.95
CA GLU A 113 29.12 -19.18 -6.14
C GLU A 113 30.56 -19.49 -6.58
N THR A 114 31.35 -20.26 -5.81
CA THR A 114 32.77 -20.53 -6.13
C THR A 114 32.94 -21.23 -7.48
N SER A 115 31.98 -22.08 -7.87
CA SER A 115 32.03 -22.75 -9.17
C SER A 115 31.93 -21.75 -10.33
N ALA A 116 31.05 -20.75 -10.21
CA ALA A 116 30.83 -19.74 -11.22
C ALA A 116 31.96 -18.70 -11.25
N ARG A 117 32.41 -18.26 -10.07
CA ARG A 117 33.39 -17.16 -9.95
C ARG A 117 34.84 -17.59 -10.16
N ILE A 118 35.22 -18.76 -9.66
CA ILE A 118 36.62 -19.21 -9.67
C ILE A 118 36.83 -20.57 -10.35
N GLY A 119 35.78 -21.21 -10.86
CA GLY A 119 35.86 -22.49 -11.57
C GLY A 119 36.11 -23.69 -10.66
N GLN A 120 35.85 -23.57 -9.35
CA GLN A 120 36.08 -24.64 -8.37
C GLN A 120 34.81 -24.93 -7.55
N SER A 121 34.36 -26.18 -7.59
CA SER A 121 33.27 -26.67 -6.74
C SER A 121 33.80 -27.17 -5.40
N ASN A 122 32.98 -27.04 -4.34
CA ASN A 122 33.33 -27.45 -2.97
C ASN A 122 34.61 -26.79 -2.44
N PHE A 123 34.89 -25.56 -2.86
CA PHE A 123 36.07 -24.81 -2.43
C PHE A 123 36.09 -24.63 -0.91
N CYS A 124 34.91 -24.48 -0.29
CA CYS A 124 34.71 -24.37 1.15
C CYS A 124 34.53 -25.73 1.87
N GLY A 125 34.83 -26.86 1.20
CA GLY A 125 34.71 -28.20 1.76
C GLY A 125 33.35 -28.88 1.54
N GLY A 126 33.11 -29.99 2.24
CA GLY A 126 32.05 -30.98 1.92
C GLY A 126 30.58 -30.56 2.14
N GLY A 127 30.33 -29.33 2.60
CA GLY A 127 28.98 -28.75 2.68
C GLY A 127 28.79 -27.49 1.82
N ASN A 128 29.88 -26.91 1.30
CA ASN A 128 29.91 -25.69 0.49
C ASN A 128 29.05 -24.52 0.99
N THR A 129 28.89 -24.38 2.31
CA THR A 129 28.18 -23.28 3.00
C THR A 129 29.19 -22.29 3.59
N GLY A 130 28.75 -21.05 3.83
CA GLY A 130 29.59 -19.95 4.32
C GLY A 130 29.94 -18.96 3.21
N ARG A 131 30.92 -18.09 3.47
CA ARG A 131 31.40 -17.07 2.52
C ARG A 131 32.92 -17.09 2.39
N VAL A 132 33.39 -16.83 1.18
CA VAL A 132 34.80 -16.57 0.90
C VAL A 132 35.07 -15.09 1.11
N PHE A 133 36.09 -14.77 1.89
CA PHE A 133 36.63 -13.43 2.15
C PHE A 133 38.02 -13.34 1.49
N PRO A 134 38.12 -12.91 0.22
CA PRO A 134 39.38 -12.89 -0.52
C PRO A 134 40.49 -12.07 0.14
N LEU A 135 40.13 -11.03 0.89
CA LEU A 135 41.08 -10.19 1.64
C LEU A 135 41.29 -10.65 3.08
N GLY A 136 40.50 -11.61 3.59
CA GLY A 136 40.54 -12.07 4.97
C GLY A 136 40.52 -10.92 5.99
N GLU A 137 41.32 -11.03 7.04
CA GLU A 137 41.54 -9.97 8.04
C GLU A 137 42.28 -8.72 7.50
N GLY A 138 42.66 -8.71 6.22
CA GLY A 138 43.40 -7.62 5.58
C GLY A 138 42.53 -6.46 5.09
N TYR A 139 41.20 -6.57 5.21
CA TYR A 139 40.26 -5.48 4.90
C TYR A 139 39.68 -4.89 6.19
N THR A 140 39.60 -3.56 6.23
CA THR A 140 39.05 -2.80 7.35
C THR A 140 37.94 -1.88 6.86
N PRO A 141 36.72 -2.04 7.40
CA PRO A 141 35.63 -1.12 7.10
C PRO A 141 36.00 0.33 7.46
N SER A 142 35.50 1.29 6.69
CA SER A 142 35.91 2.69 6.80
C SER A 142 34.79 3.69 6.51
N ILE A 143 34.85 4.83 7.18
CA ILE A 143 34.00 5.99 6.92
C ILE A 143 34.71 6.88 5.89
N THR A 144 34.05 7.23 4.79
CA THR A 144 34.58 8.16 3.79
C THR A 144 33.83 9.48 3.79
N ALA A 145 34.57 10.59 3.87
CA ALA A 145 34.01 11.94 3.77
C ALA A 145 34.09 12.46 2.33
N TRP A 146 32.98 13.01 1.86
CA TRP A 146 32.81 13.46 0.48
C TRP A 146 32.34 14.91 0.41
N LYS A 147 32.79 15.64 -0.61
CA LYS A 147 32.38 17.02 -0.85
C LYS A 147 31.90 17.23 -2.28
N LEU A 148 30.72 17.84 -2.41
CA LEU A 148 30.23 18.37 -3.68
C LEU A 148 30.78 19.79 -3.90
N THR A 149 31.40 20.01 -5.05
CA THR A 149 32.00 21.29 -5.45
C THR A 149 31.49 21.73 -6.82
N GLY A 150 31.57 23.03 -7.11
CA GLY A 150 31.01 23.58 -8.36
C GLY A 150 29.51 23.89 -8.27
N ILE A 151 28.89 24.15 -9.43
CA ILE A 151 27.48 24.53 -9.56
C ILE A 151 26.90 23.92 -10.85
N SER A 152 25.61 23.55 -10.83
CA SER A 152 24.87 23.10 -12.01
C SER A 152 25.64 22.00 -12.81
N THR A 153 25.80 22.17 -14.12
CA THR A 153 26.50 21.20 -15.00
C THR A 153 27.97 20.95 -14.62
N LYS A 154 28.58 21.84 -13.82
CA LYS A 154 29.95 21.72 -13.31
C LYS A 154 30.03 21.12 -11.90
N LEU A 155 28.93 20.63 -11.34
CA LEU A 155 28.95 19.94 -10.05
C LEU A 155 29.93 18.76 -10.11
N SER A 156 30.87 18.67 -9.18
CA SER A 156 31.89 17.61 -9.07
C SER A 156 31.85 17.01 -7.68
N LEU A 157 32.28 15.75 -7.59
CA LEU A 157 32.42 15.03 -6.33
C LEU A 157 33.91 14.89 -5.99
N GLU A 158 34.28 15.13 -4.74
CA GLU A 158 35.65 15.05 -4.23
C GLU A 158 35.68 14.18 -2.96
N LYS A 159 36.56 13.19 -2.92
CA LYS A 159 36.88 12.43 -1.69
C LYS A 159 37.81 13.28 -0.83
N LEU A 160 37.41 13.57 0.41
CA LEU A 160 38.23 14.36 1.34
C LEU A 160 39.21 13.48 2.12
N TYR A 161 38.69 12.43 2.76
CA TYR A 161 39.47 11.49 3.57
C TYR A 161 38.67 10.20 3.81
N SER A 162 39.37 9.15 4.27
CA SER A 162 38.74 7.94 4.82
C SER A 162 39.31 7.64 6.21
N LEU A 163 38.44 7.20 7.12
CA LEU A 163 38.76 6.77 8.48
C LEU A 163 38.55 5.27 8.57
N GLU A 164 39.62 4.50 8.71
CA GLU A 164 39.53 3.07 9.00
C GLU A 164 39.06 2.86 10.44
N LEU A 165 38.14 1.92 10.64
CA LEU A 165 37.65 1.57 11.97
C LEU A 165 38.74 0.82 12.76
N ARG A 166 39.08 1.33 13.93
CA ARG A 166 40.19 0.82 14.77
C ARG A 166 39.76 0.64 16.22
N ASP A 167 40.39 -0.27 16.94
CA ASP A 167 40.19 -0.38 18.39
C ASP A 167 40.95 0.71 19.16
N ASP A 168 40.72 0.78 20.48
CA ASP A 168 41.39 1.73 21.39
C ASP A 168 42.93 1.59 21.42
N PHE A 169 43.48 0.50 20.88
CA PHE A 169 44.92 0.24 20.78
C PHE A 169 45.49 0.53 19.39
N GLY A 170 44.65 0.98 18.45
CA GLY A 170 45.01 1.28 17.06
C GLY A 170 45.02 0.06 16.14
N GLY A 171 44.62 -1.11 16.63
CA GLY A 171 44.40 -2.32 15.83
C GLY A 171 43.23 -2.11 14.87
N ALA A 172 43.39 -2.54 13.62
CA ALA A 172 42.33 -2.40 12.63
C ALA A 172 41.23 -3.43 12.90
N LEU A 173 39.96 -3.01 12.85
CA LEU A 173 38.84 -3.94 12.87
C LEU A 173 38.78 -4.67 11.52
N SER A 174 38.26 -5.90 11.54
CA SER A 174 38.05 -6.70 10.33
C SER A 174 36.56 -6.75 9.95
N GLY A 175 36.29 -7.18 8.72
CA GLY A 175 34.94 -7.57 8.29
C GLY A 175 34.63 -9.05 8.52
N ILE A 176 35.41 -9.76 9.34
CA ILE A 176 35.19 -11.18 9.60
C ILE A 176 34.03 -11.36 10.60
N PRO A 177 33.11 -12.31 10.40
CA PRO A 177 31.99 -12.56 11.31
C PRO A 177 32.39 -12.83 12.78
N ASN A 178 31.51 -12.42 13.69
CA ASN A 178 31.63 -12.68 15.13
C ASN A 178 31.15 -14.10 15.48
N GLU A 179 31.63 -14.66 16.59
CA GLU A 179 31.01 -15.85 17.20
C GLU A 179 29.68 -15.46 17.86
N ARG A 180 28.65 -16.31 17.74
CA ARG A 180 27.31 -16.05 18.27
C ARG A 180 26.79 -17.26 19.02
N THR A 181 26.36 -17.07 20.27
CA THR A 181 25.82 -18.18 21.10
C THR A 181 24.31 -18.35 20.99
N THR A 182 23.57 -17.32 20.54
CA THR A 182 22.10 -17.31 20.54
C THR A 182 21.46 -17.11 19.17
N ALA A 183 22.25 -16.98 18.10
CA ALA A 183 21.79 -16.82 16.72
C ALA A 183 22.78 -17.49 15.76
N SER A 184 22.39 -17.65 14.50
CA SER A 184 23.32 -18.14 13.48
C SER A 184 24.49 -17.18 13.26
N THR A 185 25.62 -17.74 12.83
CA THR A 185 26.77 -17.01 12.28
C THR A 185 27.26 -17.78 11.06
N GLU A 186 28.13 -17.17 10.25
CA GLU A 186 28.59 -17.73 9.00
C GLU A 186 30.05 -18.15 9.12
N THR A 187 30.40 -19.25 8.45
CA THR A 187 31.80 -19.68 8.40
C THR A 187 32.53 -18.88 7.33
N ALA A 188 33.58 -18.16 7.73
CA ALA A 188 34.44 -17.41 6.83
C ALA A 188 35.57 -18.29 6.29
N TYR A 189 35.84 -18.18 4.98
CA TYR A 189 36.92 -18.87 4.29
C TYR A 189 37.88 -17.87 3.65
N ASP A 190 39.18 -18.14 3.70
CA ASP A 190 40.18 -17.31 3.03
C ASP A 190 40.26 -17.59 1.52
N LYS A 191 41.12 -16.85 0.84
CA LYS A 191 41.39 -16.98 -0.61
C LYS A 191 41.92 -18.36 -1.06
N ASP A 192 42.35 -19.21 -0.11
CA ASP A 192 42.87 -20.56 -0.35
C ASP A 192 41.87 -21.65 0.10
N GLY A 193 40.70 -21.26 0.61
CA GLY A 193 39.62 -22.17 1.05
C GLY A 193 39.82 -22.68 2.47
N ALA A 194 40.69 -22.06 3.26
CA ALA A 194 40.88 -22.40 4.67
C ALA A 194 39.93 -21.60 5.56
N VAL A 195 39.42 -22.22 6.62
CA VAL A 195 38.51 -21.58 7.58
C VAL A 195 39.24 -20.50 8.38
N ILE A 196 38.68 -19.29 8.40
CA ILE A 196 39.09 -18.17 9.25
C ILE A 196 38.35 -18.28 10.59
N GLN A 197 39.04 -18.02 11.70
CA GLN A 197 38.38 -18.03 13.02
C GLN A 197 37.50 -16.78 13.16
N PRO A 198 36.34 -16.88 13.85
CA PRO A 198 35.52 -15.71 14.13
C PRO A 198 36.31 -14.62 14.86
N ASP A 199 36.07 -13.36 14.49
CA ASP A 199 36.71 -12.19 15.10
C ASP A 199 35.71 -11.48 16.03
N PRO A 200 35.96 -11.40 17.35
CA PRO A 200 35.07 -10.67 18.27
C PRO A 200 35.02 -9.15 17.99
N ASN A 201 35.99 -8.62 17.25
CA ASN A 201 36.01 -7.22 16.81
C ASN A 201 35.48 -7.06 15.38
N GLY A 202 35.05 -8.14 14.75
CA GLY A 202 34.42 -8.14 13.44
C GLY A 202 33.22 -7.22 13.36
N VAL A 203 33.08 -6.49 12.26
CA VAL A 203 31.94 -5.60 12.01
C VAL A 203 31.45 -5.70 10.58
N ASP A 204 30.14 -5.58 10.43
CA ASP A 204 29.48 -5.43 9.13
C ASP A 204 28.65 -4.15 9.14
N PRO A 205 29.27 -2.98 8.89
CA PRO A 205 28.61 -1.69 9.04
C PRO A 205 27.61 -1.41 7.93
N GLU A 206 26.47 -0.85 8.29
CA GLU A 206 25.34 -0.68 7.34
C GLU A 206 24.78 0.74 7.34
N ALA A 207 24.81 1.43 8.48
CA ALA A 207 24.43 2.83 8.54
C ALA A 207 25.34 3.63 9.46
N LEU A 208 25.41 4.94 9.24
CA LEU A 208 26.14 5.85 10.10
C LEU A 208 25.38 7.16 10.32
N VAL A 209 25.65 7.81 11.45
CA VAL A 209 25.31 9.23 11.68
C VAL A 209 26.51 9.94 12.31
N LYS A 210 26.64 11.25 12.06
CA LYS A 210 27.71 12.09 12.60
C LYS A 210 27.16 13.15 13.55
N LEU A 211 27.68 13.18 14.77
CA LEU A 211 27.36 14.13 15.83
C LEU A 211 28.10 15.47 15.61
N SER A 212 27.60 16.54 16.23
CA SER A 212 28.20 17.87 16.17
C SER A 212 29.59 17.97 16.80
N ASN A 213 29.90 17.08 17.75
CA ASN A 213 31.22 16.92 18.35
C ASN A 213 32.16 16.02 17.54
N GLY A 214 31.79 15.70 16.30
CA GLY A 214 32.62 15.00 15.32
C GLY A 214 32.63 13.48 15.45
N ARG A 215 32.12 12.92 16.55
CA ARG A 215 31.95 11.47 16.72
C ARG A 215 30.85 10.91 15.82
N PHE A 216 30.87 9.61 15.62
CA PHE A 216 29.89 8.89 14.80
C PHE A 216 29.22 7.79 15.61
N TRP A 217 27.95 7.54 15.30
CA TRP A 217 27.31 6.27 15.60
C TRP A 217 27.24 5.45 14.31
N VAL A 218 27.59 4.17 14.39
CA VAL A 218 27.56 3.23 13.25
C VAL A 218 26.75 2.00 13.66
N ALA A 219 25.82 1.57 12.82
CA ALA A 219 25.08 0.32 13.00
C ALA A 219 25.80 -0.83 12.30
N GLU A 220 25.79 -2.01 12.92
CA GLU A 220 26.36 -3.23 12.35
C GLU A 220 25.43 -4.44 12.48
N GLN A 221 25.48 -5.36 11.50
CA GLN A 221 24.51 -6.44 11.33
C GLN A 221 24.91 -7.82 11.89
N TYR A 222 26.19 -8.08 12.15
CA TYR A 222 26.65 -9.41 12.61
C TYR A 222 26.13 -9.76 14.02
N GLY A 223 26.10 -8.79 14.92
CA GLY A 223 25.45 -8.96 16.21
C GLY A 223 24.74 -7.67 16.59
N PRO A 224 23.51 -7.43 16.10
CA PRO A 224 22.91 -6.10 15.95
C PRO A 224 23.30 -5.14 17.07
N SER A 225 24.26 -4.27 16.79
CA SER A 225 24.89 -3.40 17.77
C SER A 225 25.11 -2.00 17.21
N LEU A 226 25.42 -1.06 18.10
CA LEU A 226 25.76 0.32 17.76
C LEU A 226 27.19 0.63 18.20
N LEU A 227 28.02 1.09 17.29
CA LEU A 227 29.41 1.47 17.53
C LEU A 227 29.51 2.98 17.71
N LEU A 228 30.10 3.42 18.81
CA LEU A 228 30.54 4.79 18.99
C LEU A 228 31.96 4.92 18.44
N VAL A 229 32.11 5.73 17.39
CA VAL A 229 33.38 5.95 16.70
C VAL A 229 33.83 7.39 16.93
N GLU A 230 35.06 7.56 17.39
CA GLU A 230 35.70 8.85 17.60
C GLU A 230 36.07 9.52 16.26
N GLU A 231 36.41 10.81 16.29
CA GLU A 231 36.71 11.61 15.09
C GLU A 231 37.83 11.05 14.20
N ASP A 232 38.71 10.22 14.76
CA ASP A 232 39.87 9.62 14.07
C ASP A 232 39.62 8.18 13.58
N GLY A 233 38.43 7.63 13.80
CA GLY A 233 38.07 6.26 13.42
C GLY A 233 38.21 5.22 14.55
N THR A 234 38.65 5.61 15.74
CA THR A 234 38.70 4.69 16.89
C THR A 234 37.29 4.37 17.40
N VAL A 235 36.96 3.08 17.48
CA VAL A 235 35.72 2.56 18.08
C VAL A 235 35.91 2.46 19.59
N SER A 236 35.40 3.47 20.32
CA SER A 236 35.57 3.58 21.76
C SER A 236 34.55 2.77 22.55
N ARG A 237 33.39 2.45 21.94
CA ARG A 237 32.35 1.63 22.59
C ARG A 237 31.47 0.90 21.58
N ARG A 238 31.00 -0.30 21.96
CA ARG A 238 29.97 -1.08 21.27
C ARG A 238 28.77 -1.33 22.20
N GLU A 239 27.61 -0.81 21.83
CA GLU A 239 26.33 -1.02 22.53
C GLU A 239 25.68 -2.30 22.01
N LEU A 240 25.58 -3.30 22.87
CA LEU A 240 25.10 -4.63 22.58
C LEU A 240 23.66 -4.83 23.09
N PRO A 241 22.90 -5.74 22.48
CA PRO A 241 21.66 -6.26 23.04
C PRO A 241 21.88 -6.91 24.41
N ALA A 242 20.95 -6.72 25.35
CA ALA A 242 21.08 -7.18 26.73
C ALA A 242 21.49 -8.66 26.89
N GLY A 243 22.65 -8.89 27.50
CA GLY A 243 23.28 -10.18 27.77
C GLY A 243 24.10 -10.78 26.61
N ALA A 244 24.33 -10.05 25.53
CA ALA A 244 25.19 -10.49 24.42
C ALA A 244 26.69 -10.31 24.71
N ASP A 245 27.05 -9.64 25.80
CA ASP A 245 28.42 -9.43 26.28
C ASP A 245 29.27 -10.71 26.32
N VAL A 246 28.65 -11.86 26.58
CA VAL A 246 29.30 -13.18 26.58
C VAL A 246 29.98 -13.54 25.25
N ASP A 247 29.41 -13.11 24.12
CA ASP A 247 29.93 -13.39 22.77
C ASP A 247 31.14 -12.48 22.43
N TYR A 248 31.32 -11.40 23.19
CA TYR A 248 32.35 -10.38 22.97
C TYR A 248 33.39 -10.33 24.10
N ALA A 249 33.48 -11.38 24.92
CA ALA A 249 34.37 -11.42 26.08
C ALA A 249 35.87 -11.24 25.73
N SER A 250 36.26 -11.53 24.49
CA SER A 250 37.62 -11.35 23.94
C SER A 250 37.79 -10.10 23.08
N SER A 251 36.76 -9.28 22.94
CA SER A 251 36.82 -8.02 22.18
C SER A 251 37.81 -7.04 22.83
N THR A 252 38.55 -6.31 22.00
CA THR A 252 39.40 -5.21 22.45
C THR A 252 38.66 -3.88 22.54
N VAL A 253 37.45 -3.82 21.98
CA VAL A 253 36.52 -2.69 22.08
C VAL A 253 35.73 -2.78 23.38
N THR A 254 35.51 -1.65 24.05
CA THR A 254 34.68 -1.62 25.26
C THR A 254 33.22 -1.92 24.90
N VAL A 255 32.60 -2.90 25.55
CA VAL A 255 31.20 -3.28 25.32
C VAL A 255 30.27 -2.80 26.45
N ASN A 256 29.01 -2.49 26.12
CA ASN A 256 27.94 -2.18 27.06
C ASN A 256 26.64 -2.83 26.58
N ASP A 257 25.89 -3.52 27.44
CA ASP A 257 24.67 -4.25 27.07
C ASP A 257 23.41 -3.75 27.80
N SER A 258 23.46 -2.56 28.38
CA SER A 258 22.42 -2.07 29.30
C SER A 258 21.23 -1.38 28.63
N VAL A 259 21.32 -1.02 27.35
CA VAL A 259 20.30 -0.18 26.68
C VAL A 259 19.53 -0.92 25.59
N LEU A 260 20.22 -1.69 24.73
CA LEU A 260 19.53 -2.31 23.60
C LEU A 260 18.65 -3.49 24.04
N PRO A 261 17.44 -3.63 23.48
CA PRO A 261 16.50 -4.69 23.85
C PRO A 261 17.09 -6.09 23.71
N LYS A 262 16.69 -6.99 24.61
CA LYS A 262 17.14 -8.39 24.59
C LYS A 262 16.69 -9.14 23.34
N SER A 263 15.57 -8.73 22.74
CA SER A 263 15.00 -9.33 21.52
C SER A 263 16.01 -9.37 20.37
N LEU A 264 16.80 -8.32 20.18
CA LEU A 264 17.79 -8.20 19.10
C LEU A 264 18.84 -9.32 19.11
N ARG A 265 19.11 -9.96 20.26
CA ARG A 265 20.10 -11.05 20.36
C ARG A 265 19.80 -12.27 19.50
N ARG A 266 18.55 -12.44 19.09
CA ARG A 266 18.08 -13.63 18.39
C ARG A 266 18.06 -13.46 16.88
N ARG A 267 18.32 -12.24 16.41
CA ARG A 267 18.35 -11.94 14.98
C ARG A 267 19.49 -12.73 14.33
N ASP A 268 19.14 -13.42 13.27
CA ASP A 268 20.07 -14.11 12.38
C ASP A 268 20.93 -13.09 11.62
N LEU A 269 22.00 -13.59 10.98
CA LEU A 269 22.87 -12.79 10.13
C LEU A 269 22.07 -12.02 9.08
N ASP A 270 22.54 -10.82 8.75
CA ASP A 270 21.94 -9.89 7.78
C ASP A 270 20.49 -9.45 8.14
N GLY A 271 20.02 -9.77 9.34
CA GLY A 271 18.73 -9.33 9.89
C GLY A 271 18.86 -8.28 11.00
N GLY A 272 20.03 -7.67 11.17
CA GLY A 272 20.35 -6.78 12.29
C GLY A 272 19.77 -5.36 12.20
N ILE A 273 20.49 -4.38 12.76
CA ILE A 273 20.17 -2.96 12.60
C ILE A 273 20.72 -2.51 11.24
N ALA A 274 19.86 -2.06 10.34
CA ALA A 274 20.27 -1.63 9.01
C ALA A 274 20.30 -0.11 8.85
N ALA A 275 19.44 0.61 9.56
CA ALA A 275 19.30 2.05 9.37
C ALA A 275 19.49 2.83 10.68
N LEU A 276 20.11 4.00 10.58
CA LEU A 276 20.27 4.96 11.66
C LEU A 276 19.82 6.36 11.26
N ALA A 277 19.13 7.02 12.19
CA ALA A 277 18.75 8.41 12.04
C ALA A 277 19.13 9.22 13.29
N LEU A 278 19.50 10.48 13.09
CA LEU A 278 19.87 11.40 14.17
C LEU A 278 18.97 12.63 14.13
N SER A 279 18.26 12.88 15.23
CA SER A 279 17.41 14.07 15.37
C SER A 279 18.20 15.36 15.14
N PRO A 280 17.62 16.42 14.52
CA PRO A 280 18.36 17.64 14.22
C PRO A 280 18.92 18.40 15.43
N ASN A 281 18.34 18.20 16.62
CA ASN A 281 18.84 18.71 17.90
C ASN A 281 19.90 17.82 18.55
N GLU A 282 20.11 16.59 18.05
CA GLU A 282 21.00 15.57 18.60
C GLU A 282 20.59 15.07 20.00
N ASP A 283 19.31 15.22 20.36
CA ASP A 283 18.77 14.70 21.62
C ASP A 283 18.38 13.22 21.52
N PHE A 284 18.20 12.72 20.29
CA PHE A 284 17.78 11.34 20.02
C PHE A 284 18.48 10.71 18.82
N LEU A 285 18.81 9.42 18.98
CA LEU A 285 19.24 8.48 17.95
C LEU A 285 18.11 7.49 17.70
N TYR A 286 17.87 7.13 16.44
CA TYR A 286 16.89 6.11 16.06
C TYR A 286 17.60 4.99 15.32
N TYR A 287 17.14 3.77 15.53
CA TYR A 287 17.52 2.64 14.72
C TYR A 287 16.29 1.92 14.15
N VAL A 288 16.47 1.32 12.97
CA VAL A 288 15.45 0.45 12.35
C VAL A 288 16.09 -0.90 12.02
N THR A 289 15.41 -1.98 12.39
CA THR A 289 15.85 -3.35 12.07
C THR A 289 15.56 -3.68 10.61
N LYS A 290 16.48 -4.38 9.92
CA LYS A 290 16.39 -4.69 8.48
C LYS A 290 15.13 -5.47 8.09
N SER A 291 14.90 -6.56 8.83
CA SER A 291 13.89 -7.58 8.54
C SER A 291 13.19 -8.04 9.84
N PRO A 292 12.13 -8.88 9.78
CA PRO A 292 11.50 -9.45 10.97
C PRO A 292 12.44 -10.33 11.83
N LEU A 293 12.08 -10.56 13.10
CA LEU A 293 12.94 -11.25 14.09
C LEU A 293 13.23 -12.72 13.75
N ASP A 294 12.21 -13.45 13.29
CA ASP A 294 12.31 -14.84 12.85
C ASP A 294 12.29 -14.87 11.30
N SER A 295 13.35 -14.35 10.68
CA SER A 295 13.54 -14.39 9.23
C SER A 295 13.67 -15.80 8.59
N PRO A 296 13.38 -16.95 9.25
CA PRO A 296 12.93 -18.16 8.55
C PRO A 296 11.42 -18.27 8.29
N ASN A 297 10.57 -17.41 8.86
CA ASN A 297 9.14 -17.33 8.50
C ASN A 297 8.99 -16.38 7.31
N ALA A 298 8.86 -16.93 6.11
CA ALA A 298 8.89 -16.21 4.85
C ALA A 298 7.88 -15.04 4.76
N ASN A 299 6.81 -15.05 5.56
CA ASN A 299 5.65 -14.19 5.34
C ASN A 299 5.53 -13.04 6.36
N SER A 300 6.44 -12.92 7.34
CA SER A 300 6.35 -11.81 8.30
C SER A 300 6.70 -10.46 7.66
N ARG A 301 6.04 -9.41 8.14
CA ARG A 301 6.18 -8.02 7.66
C ARG A 301 6.56 -7.03 8.75
N VAL A 302 6.71 -7.49 9.99
CA VAL A 302 6.80 -6.60 11.14
C VAL A 302 8.24 -6.45 11.60
N ILE A 303 8.70 -5.20 11.65
CA ILE A 303 10.03 -4.80 12.10
C ILE A 303 9.92 -3.75 13.21
N ARG A 304 11.05 -3.41 13.84
CA ARG A 304 11.10 -2.43 14.94
C ARG A 304 11.80 -1.14 14.56
N ILE A 305 11.23 -0.04 15.05
CA ILE A 305 11.89 1.28 15.14
C ILE A 305 12.11 1.57 16.62
N ALA A 306 13.30 1.96 17.02
CA ALA A 306 13.57 2.39 18.39
C ALA A 306 14.02 3.85 18.47
N LYS A 307 13.65 4.51 19.56
CA LYS A 307 14.06 5.88 19.91
C LYS A 307 14.95 5.82 21.15
N LEU A 308 16.20 6.24 21.01
CA LEU A 308 17.21 6.27 22.07
C LEU A 308 17.53 7.71 22.45
N ALA A 309 17.50 8.04 23.73
CA ALA A 309 17.90 9.36 24.22
C ALA A 309 19.43 9.50 24.24
N LEU A 310 19.92 10.68 23.87
CA LEU A 310 21.32 11.07 23.91
C LEU A 310 21.56 12.15 24.98
N ASP A 311 22.72 12.09 25.63
CA ASP A 311 23.23 13.21 26.45
C ASP A 311 23.92 14.28 25.59
N SER A 312 24.40 15.36 26.21
CA SER A 312 25.07 16.47 25.50
C SER A 312 26.40 16.09 24.85
N ASP A 313 27.00 14.97 25.27
CA ASP A 313 28.18 14.44 24.61
C ASP A 313 27.76 13.50 23.46
N GLY A 314 26.49 13.10 23.35
CA GLY A 314 25.98 12.17 22.35
C GLY A 314 26.11 10.70 22.77
N ASN A 315 26.26 10.43 24.06
CA ASN A 315 26.16 9.06 24.58
C ASN A 315 24.70 8.67 24.76
N ILE A 316 24.38 7.41 24.47
CA ILE A 316 23.04 6.86 24.71
C ILE A 316 22.80 6.74 26.22
N THR A 317 21.66 7.25 26.70
CA THR A 317 21.29 7.21 28.12
C THR A 317 20.14 6.25 28.42
N SER A 318 19.19 6.09 27.49
CA SER A 318 17.97 5.30 27.69
C SER A 318 17.29 4.94 26.37
N LEU A 319 16.50 3.86 26.40
CA LEU A 319 15.51 3.53 25.38
C LEU A 319 14.19 4.21 25.75
N GLU A 320 13.75 5.16 24.93
CA GLU A 320 12.53 5.96 25.17
C GLU A 320 11.28 5.33 24.54
N GLY A 321 11.46 4.55 23.47
CA GLY A 321 10.35 3.84 22.85
C GLY A 321 10.79 2.82 21.81
N GLU A 322 9.99 1.77 21.66
CA GLU A 322 10.06 0.80 20.56
C GLU A 322 8.71 0.77 19.87
N TYR A 323 8.70 0.85 18.55
CA TYR A 323 7.49 0.95 17.75
C TYR A 323 7.48 -0.12 16.67
N LEU A 324 6.29 -0.64 16.38
CA LEU A 324 6.10 -1.62 15.32
C LEU A 324 5.90 -0.94 13.98
N TYR A 325 6.70 -1.33 12.99
CA TYR A 325 6.58 -0.89 11.61
C TYR A 325 6.26 -2.10 10.74
N ARG A 326 5.34 -1.92 9.80
CA ARG A 326 4.90 -3.00 8.90
C ARG A 326 5.36 -2.71 7.48
N LEU A 327 6.22 -3.56 6.94
CA LEU A 327 6.68 -3.55 5.55
C LEU A 327 5.51 -3.72 4.58
N ASP A 328 5.63 -3.17 3.38
CA ASP A 328 4.68 -3.44 2.29
C ASP A 328 4.74 -4.89 1.79
N THR A 329 3.70 -5.32 1.05
CA THR A 329 3.70 -6.63 0.38
C THR A 329 4.50 -6.61 -0.92
N PRO A 330 5.00 -7.76 -1.40
CA PRO A 330 5.71 -7.86 -2.67
C PRO A 330 4.95 -7.37 -3.90
N ASP A 331 3.63 -7.52 -3.91
CA ASP A 331 2.78 -7.07 -5.03
C ASP A 331 2.90 -5.57 -5.29
N GLN A 332 3.38 -4.81 -4.30
CA GLN A 332 3.56 -3.38 -4.43
C GLN A 332 4.95 -2.97 -4.95
N TYR A 333 5.82 -3.94 -5.23
CA TYR A 333 7.16 -3.71 -5.79
C TYR A 333 7.23 -4.13 -7.27
N GLY A 334 6.18 -4.72 -7.83
CA GLY A 334 6.08 -5.07 -9.25
C GLY A 334 4.68 -4.82 -9.82
N VAL A 335 4.56 -4.75 -11.14
CA VAL A 335 3.27 -4.67 -11.83
C VAL A 335 3.11 -5.91 -12.71
N VAL A 336 2.13 -6.76 -12.35
CA VAL A 336 1.77 -7.93 -13.15
C VAL A 336 0.86 -7.47 -14.27
N SER A 337 1.38 -7.48 -15.51
CA SER A 337 0.58 -7.12 -16.68
C SER A 337 -0.43 -8.22 -17.03
N LYS A 338 -1.53 -7.84 -17.69
CA LYS A 338 -2.56 -8.76 -18.19
C LYS A 338 -1.97 -9.96 -18.95
N ALA A 339 -2.63 -11.11 -18.85
CA ALA A 339 -2.29 -12.33 -19.59
C ALA A 339 -2.05 -12.02 -21.09
N GLY A 340 -0.85 -12.36 -21.58
CA GLY A 340 -0.42 -12.09 -22.95
C GLY A 340 0.49 -10.87 -23.15
N SER A 341 0.72 -10.02 -22.13
CA SER A 341 1.76 -8.99 -22.15
C SER A 341 3.14 -9.58 -21.79
N THR A 342 4.18 -9.24 -22.56
CA THR A 342 5.56 -9.68 -22.31
C THR A 342 6.38 -8.70 -21.46
N THR A 343 5.74 -7.67 -20.92
CA THR A 343 6.42 -6.53 -20.29
C THR A 343 6.29 -6.60 -18.78
N GLU A 344 7.33 -7.09 -18.12
CA GLU A 344 7.45 -7.06 -16.65
C GLU A 344 8.00 -5.70 -16.19
N GLN A 345 7.40 -5.13 -15.13
CA GLN A 345 7.85 -3.88 -14.51
C GLN A 345 8.07 -4.08 -13.01
N GLY A 346 9.22 -3.64 -12.49
CA GLY A 346 9.57 -3.71 -11.08
C GLY A 346 10.23 -5.03 -10.66
N ASP A 347 9.93 -5.45 -9.44
CA ASP A 347 10.50 -6.61 -8.77
C ASP A 347 9.58 -7.82 -8.90
N LEU A 348 9.77 -8.52 -10.01
CA LEU A 348 9.09 -9.78 -10.32
C LEU A 348 10.12 -10.91 -10.50
N GLU A 349 9.71 -12.13 -10.18
CA GLU A 349 10.39 -13.38 -10.42
C GLU A 349 9.47 -14.30 -11.23
N SER A 350 9.86 -14.60 -12.48
CA SER A 350 9.06 -15.41 -13.41
C SER A 350 7.62 -14.88 -13.60
N GLY A 351 7.46 -13.56 -13.69
CA GLY A 351 6.17 -12.89 -13.83
C GLY A 351 5.37 -12.75 -12.54
N GLN A 352 5.87 -13.22 -11.39
CA GLN A 352 5.21 -13.13 -10.09
C GLN A 352 5.94 -12.19 -9.13
N PRO A 353 5.27 -11.59 -8.13
CA PRO A 353 5.92 -10.83 -7.07
C PRO A 353 7.05 -11.63 -6.39
N ILE A 354 8.12 -10.94 -5.98
CA ILE A 354 9.23 -11.53 -5.19
C ILE A 354 8.75 -12.04 -3.82
N SER A 355 9.58 -12.79 -3.09
CA SER A 355 9.18 -13.25 -1.75
C SER A 355 9.15 -12.10 -0.75
N GLN A 356 8.29 -12.21 0.28
CA GLN A 356 8.19 -11.19 1.33
C GLN A 356 9.51 -11.01 2.11
N SER A 357 10.34 -12.06 2.18
CA SER A 357 11.66 -12.02 2.84
C SER A 357 12.68 -11.10 2.15
N GLU A 358 12.44 -10.72 0.89
CA GLU A 358 13.31 -9.85 0.11
C GLU A 358 13.00 -8.36 0.28
N ILE A 359 11.89 -8.02 0.93
CA ILE A 359 11.53 -6.63 1.24
C ILE A 359 12.14 -6.27 2.58
N THR A 360 13.03 -5.28 2.58
CA THR A 360 13.78 -4.89 3.77
C THR A 360 13.85 -3.38 3.94
N VAL A 361 14.30 -2.92 5.10
CA VAL A 361 14.71 -1.53 5.31
C VAL A 361 16.21 -1.41 5.20
N ASN A 362 16.67 -0.43 4.41
CA ASN A 362 18.09 -0.15 4.26
C ASN A 362 18.51 1.16 4.93
N GLU A 363 17.68 2.21 4.86
CA GLU A 363 18.09 3.55 5.30
C GLU A 363 17.00 4.30 6.06
N ALA A 364 17.44 5.26 6.87
CA ALA A 364 16.56 6.14 7.61
C ALA A 364 17.17 7.53 7.82
N VAL A 365 16.34 8.56 7.83
CA VAL A 365 16.76 9.94 8.14
C VAL A 365 15.73 10.60 9.05
N ALA A 366 16.17 11.29 10.10
CA ALA A 366 15.28 12.11 10.91
C ALA A 366 15.17 13.51 10.31
N LEU A 367 13.93 13.94 10.08
CA LEU A 367 13.60 15.29 9.67
C LEU A 367 13.31 16.19 10.89
N ASP A 368 12.80 15.58 11.96
CA ASP A 368 12.52 16.19 13.27
C ASP A 368 12.53 15.10 14.36
N GLU A 369 12.27 15.45 15.63
CA GLU A 369 12.31 14.54 16.79
C GLU A 369 11.42 13.29 16.70
N ASP A 370 10.33 13.30 15.93
CA ASP A 370 9.51 12.10 15.74
C ASP A 370 9.15 11.85 14.28
N LEU A 371 9.68 12.69 13.38
CA LEU A 371 9.41 12.62 11.95
C LEU A 371 10.61 12.02 11.23
N LEU A 372 10.48 10.77 10.78
CA LEU A 372 11.54 10.06 10.06
C LEU A 372 11.14 9.81 8.61
N VAL A 373 12.13 9.65 7.75
CA VAL A 373 12.04 9.00 6.46
C VAL A 373 12.65 7.61 6.62
N ILE A 374 11.95 6.57 6.19
CA ILE A 374 12.41 5.18 6.14
C ILE A 374 12.41 4.73 4.69
N VAL A 375 13.48 4.07 4.26
CA VAL A 375 13.62 3.53 2.91
C VAL A 375 13.37 2.03 2.96
N GLU A 376 12.22 1.60 2.46
CA GLU A 376 11.95 0.19 2.16
C GLU A 376 12.47 -0.14 0.75
N GLN A 377 12.99 -1.35 0.55
CA GLN A 377 13.58 -1.78 -0.70
C GLN A 377 13.28 -3.26 -1.00
N GLY A 378 12.98 -3.55 -2.27
CA GLY A 378 13.01 -4.89 -2.88
C GLY A 378 14.34 -5.14 -3.62
N ARG A 379 14.33 -5.66 -4.85
CA ARG A 379 15.56 -5.85 -5.65
C ARG A 379 15.95 -4.57 -6.41
N LYS A 380 14.98 -3.95 -7.08
CA LYS A 380 15.15 -2.78 -7.97
C LYS A 380 14.27 -1.61 -7.53
N VAL A 381 13.19 -1.90 -6.81
CA VAL A 381 12.22 -0.90 -6.37
C VAL A 381 12.51 -0.48 -4.93
N SER A 382 12.41 0.82 -4.67
CA SER A 382 12.59 1.41 -3.35
C SER A 382 11.49 2.42 -3.08
N LYS A 383 11.05 2.47 -1.84
CA LYS A 383 9.96 3.34 -1.37
C LYS A 383 10.42 4.15 -0.18
N TYR A 384 10.10 5.44 -0.22
CA TYR A 384 10.53 6.42 0.76
C TYR A 384 9.32 6.82 1.60
N TYR A 385 9.24 6.27 2.80
CA TYR A 385 8.14 6.44 3.73
C TYR A 385 8.42 7.52 4.76
N ARG A 386 7.52 8.49 4.89
CA ARG A 386 7.50 9.38 6.05
C ARG A 386 6.74 8.71 7.18
N VAL A 387 7.31 8.71 8.37
CA VAL A 387 6.68 8.17 9.58
C VAL A 387 6.66 9.19 10.69
N ASN A 388 5.62 9.14 11.52
CA ASN A 388 5.51 9.97 12.71
C ASN A 388 5.39 9.09 13.96
N LEU A 389 6.41 9.09 14.80
CA LEU A 389 6.47 8.28 16.02
C LEU A 389 5.63 8.89 17.17
N ALA A 390 5.33 10.19 17.12
CA ALA A 390 4.53 10.86 18.15
C ALA A 390 3.09 10.31 18.25
N THR A 391 2.61 9.71 17.16
CA THR A 391 1.26 9.14 17.02
C THR A 391 1.23 7.63 17.28
N ALA A 392 2.39 7.02 17.48
CA ALA A 392 2.56 5.58 17.56
C ALA A 392 2.56 5.13 19.03
N THR A 393 2.13 3.90 19.26
CA THR A 393 2.15 3.30 20.61
C THR A 393 3.46 2.56 20.81
N SER A 394 4.21 2.95 21.83
CA SER A 394 5.43 2.24 22.21
C SER A 394 5.07 0.88 22.83
N ILE A 395 5.82 -0.15 22.46
CA ILE A 395 5.73 -1.49 23.06
C ILE A 395 6.76 -1.71 24.18
N THR A 396 7.55 -0.69 24.53
CA THR A 396 8.48 -0.76 25.66
C THR A 396 7.72 -1.12 26.94
N ASP A 397 8.30 -1.99 27.77
CA ASP A 397 7.72 -2.51 29.01
C ASP A 397 6.41 -3.32 28.85
N THR A 398 6.04 -3.70 27.62
CA THR A 398 4.90 -4.59 27.36
C THR A 398 5.34 -6.04 27.19
N VAL A 399 4.37 -6.96 27.11
CA VAL A 399 4.65 -8.38 26.83
C VAL A 399 5.32 -8.59 25.47
N TRP A 400 5.09 -7.69 24.52
CA TRP A 400 5.58 -7.77 23.14
C TRP A 400 7.08 -7.51 23.01
N GLU A 401 7.70 -6.82 23.98
CA GLU A 401 9.15 -6.61 24.00
C GLU A 401 9.90 -7.91 24.30
N THR A 402 9.37 -8.74 25.22
CA THR A 402 10.03 -9.99 25.67
C THR A 402 9.53 -11.27 25.00
N ALA A 403 8.41 -11.21 24.27
CA ALA A 403 7.78 -12.38 23.66
C ALA A 403 8.69 -13.10 22.63
N THR A 404 8.42 -14.38 22.39
CA THR A 404 9.33 -15.29 21.67
C THR A 404 8.60 -16.20 20.70
N GLY A 405 9.24 -16.55 19.57
CA GLY A 405 8.65 -17.43 18.57
C GLY A 405 7.35 -16.86 18.03
N SER A 406 6.34 -17.71 17.79
CA SER A 406 5.02 -17.28 17.28
C SER A 406 4.27 -16.29 18.16
N ALA A 407 4.70 -16.05 19.41
CA ALA A 407 4.12 -15.02 20.27
C ALA A 407 4.80 -13.64 20.14
N SER A 408 5.91 -13.53 19.40
CA SER A 408 6.60 -12.24 19.19
C SER A 408 5.72 -11.29 18.37
N ALA A 409 5.82 -9.99 18.63
CA ALA A 409 5.14 -8.97 17.83
C ALA A 409 5.56 -9.01 16.36
N GLU A 410 6.82 -9.36 16.10
CA GLU A 410 7.40 -9.48 14.77
C GLU A 410 6.91 -10.73 14.01
N ASN A 411 6.08 -11.57 14.62
CA ASN A 411 5.39 -12.68 13.96
C ASN A 411 3.86 -12.51 13.96
N GLN A 412 3.34 -11.43 14.56
CA GLN A 412 1.92 -11.14 14.53
C GLN A 412 1.58 -10.41 13.24
N TYR A 413 0.45 -10.79 12.65
CA TYR A 413 -0.11 -10.05 11.53
C TYR A 413 -0.72 -8.70 11.98
N LEU A 414 -1.46 -8.70 13.09
CA LEU A 414 -1.95 -7.51 13.80
C LEU A 414 -1.90 -7.75 15.31
N ILE A 415 -1.84 -6.66 16.09
CA ILE A 415 -1.84 -6.70 17.55
C ILE A 415 -2.94 -5.78 18.06
N GLU A 416 -3.83 -6.33 18.87
CA GLU A 416 -4.88 -5.57 19.54
C GLU A 416 -4.26 -4.46 20.41
N ASP A 417 -4.83 -3.25 20.36
CA ASP A 417 -4.39 -2.05 21.10
C ASP A 417 -2.97 -1.52 20.83
N VAL A 418 -2.19 -2.15 19.94
CA VAL A 418 -0.87 -1.68 19.53
C VAL A 418 -0.89 -1.33 18.04
N PRO A 419 -1.30 -0.09 17.68
CA PRO A 419 -1.28 0.33 16.28
C PRO A 419 0.17 0.41 15.77
N PHE A 420 0.39 -0.14 14.59
CA PHE A 420 1.61 0.11 13.82
C PHE A 420 1.83 1.61 13.57
N VAL A 421 3.09 1.99 13.42
CA VAL A 421 3.50 3.34 13.04
C VAL A 421 2.78 3.76 11.76
N THR A 422 2.16 4.94 11.80
CA THR A 422 1.54 5.50 10.60
C THR A 422 2.64 5.92 9.65
N LYS A 423 2.72 5.26 8.50
CA LYS A 423 3.58 5.66 7.38
C LYS A 423 2.77 6.36 6.29
N GLN A 424 3.46 7.15 5.47
CA GLN A 424 2.93 7.83 4.30
C GLN A 424 3.96 7.76 3.18
N LEU A 425 3.58 7.22 2.02
CA LEU A 425 4.46 7.16 0.86
C LEU A 425 4.83 8.58 0.41
N GLY A 426 6.12 8.86 0.32
CA GLY A 426 6.65 10.08 -0.28
C GLY A 426 7.04 9.86 -1.73
N ILE A 427 7.83 8.81 -1.99
CA ILE A 427 8.35 8.48 -3.32
C ILE A 427 8.28 6.97 -3.51
N ASP A 428 7.85 6.57 -4.69
CA ASP A 428 7.88 5.21 -5.17
C ASP A 428 8.70 5.13 -6.44
N THR A 429 9.79 4.36 -6.47
CA THR A 429 10.59 4.23 -7.69
C THR A 429 9.92 3.37 -8.76
N LEU A 430 8.96 2.49 -8.42
CA LEU A 430 8.22 1.66 -9.37
C LEU A 430 7.48 2.52 -10.41
N SER A 431 6.92 3.65 -9.98
CA SER A 431 6.25 4.63 -10.86
C SER A 431 7.17 5.24 -11.92
N TYR A 432 8.49 5.08 -11.78
CA TYR A 432 9.51 5.64 -12.68
C TYR A 432 10.29 4.57 -13.46
N VAL A 433 10.10 3.29 -13.16
CA VAL A 433 10.70 2.19 -13.94
C VAL A 433 9.98 2.15 -15.29
N ALA A 434 10.58 2.72 -16.33
CA ALA A 434 10.07 2.56 -17.68
C ALA A 434 10.20 1.08 -18.12
N PRO A 435 9.29 0.55 -18.97
CA PRO A 435 9.46 -0.77 -19.54
C PRO A 435 10.82 -0.84 -20.26
N ARG A 436 11.62 -1.85 -19.89
CA ARG A 436 12.96 -2.08 -20.43
C ARG A 436 12.86 -2.27 -21.94
N ASP A 437 13.43 -1.35 -22.72
CA ASP A 437 13.76 -1.64 -24.12
C ASP A 437 14.99 -2.57 -24.12
N PRO A 438 14.85 -3.85 -24.52
CA PRO A 438 15.95 -4.81 -24.50
C PRO A 438 17.05 -4.48 -25.52
N ASP A 439 16.77 -3.61 -26.50
CA ASP A 439 17.70 -3.21 -27.57
C ASP A 439 18.44 -1.91 -27.27
N LEU A 440 18.16 -1.25 -26.13
CA LEU A 440 18.88 -0.06 -25.69
C LEU A 440 20.16 -0.46 -24.91
N PRO A 441 21.36 -0.17 -25.43
CA PRO A 441 22.59 -0.38 -24.67
C PRO A 441 22.54 0.44 -23.37
N SER A 442 23.21 -0.03 -22.32
CA SER A 442 23.37 0.62 -21.00
C SER A 442 24.02 2.02 -21.01
N THR A 443 24.13 2.61 -22.19
CA THR A 443 24.60 3.96 -22.50
C THR A 443 23.46 4.90 -22.91
N ALA A 444 22.24 4.67 -22.40
CA ALA A 444 21.15 5.63 -22.54
C ALA A 444 21.61 7.04 -22.14
N SER A 445 21.18 8.02 -22.92
CA SER A 445 21.60 9.42 -22.94
C SER A 445 22.06 9.99 -21.58
N PRO A 446 23.19 10.74 -21.50
CA PRO A 446 23.71 11.33 -20.25
C PRO A 446 22.79 12.35 -19.56
N ASN A 447 21.57 12.56 -20.08
CA ASN A 447 20.55 13.45 -19.54
C ASN A 447 19.30 12.73 -19.00
N THR A 448 19.23 11.39 -19.12
CA THR A 448 18.20 10.57 -18.46
C THR A 448 18.85 9.92 -17.24
N ILE A 449 18.46 10.40 -16.06
CA ILE A 449 18.87 9.79 -14.80
C ILE A 449 17.98 8.58 -14.60
N ASN A 450 18.49 7.40 -14.93
CA ASN A 450 17.88 6.16 -14.45
C ASN A 450 18.04 6.20 -12.93
N LEU A 451 16.92 6.28 -12.19
CA LEU A 451 16.93 6.00 -10.76
C LEU A 451 17.70 4.70 -10.60
N LEU A 452 18.75 4.71 -9.77
CA LEU A 452 19.73 3.62 -9.64
C LEU A 452 18.97 2.28 -9.68
N GLU A 453 19.07 1.59 -10.82
CA GLU A 453 18.11 0.53 -11.18
C GLU A 453 18.25 -0.71 -10.29
N GLU A 454 19.32 -0.78 -9.48
CA GLU A 454 19.68 -1.93 -8.65
C GLU A 454 20.39 -1.44 -7.36
N ASN A 455 20.01 -2.01 -6.22
CA ASN A 455 20.72 -1.99 -4.92
C ASN A 455 21.04 -0.59 -4.37
N ILE A 456 20.04 0.27 -4.16
CA ILE A 456 20.26 1.53 -3.40
C ILE A 456 20.52 1.16 -1.94
N GLU A 457 21.71 1.46 -1.44
CA GLU A 457 22.06 1.21 -0.05
C GLU A 457 22.20 2.48 0.77
N GLY A 458 22.84 3.53 0.22
CA GLY A 458 23.03 4.79 0.97
C GLY A 458 22.01 5.86 0.60
N PHE A 459 21.45 6.54 1.62
CA PHE A 459 20.54 7.68 1.44
C PHE A 459 20.86 8.85 2.38
N ALA A 460 21.34 9.97 1.83
CA ALA A 460 21.61 11.19 2.61
C ALA A 460 20.77 12.39 2.15
N MET A 461 20.04 13.02 3.08
CA MET A 461 19.33 14.27 2.82
C MET A 461 20.29 15.46 2.79
N LEU A 462 20.64 15.94 1.59
CA LEU A 462 21.54 17.07 1.41
C LEU A 462 20.88 18.39 1.85
N ASN A 463 19.65 18.62 1.40
CA ASN A 463 18.80 19.73 1.85
C ASN A 463 17.31 19.46 1.57
N SER A 464 16.44 20.46 1.76
CA SER A 464 15.00 20.33 1.55
C SER A 464 14.56 19.97 0.14
N ASN A 465 15.45 20.05 -0.86
CA ASN A 465 15.14 19.81 -2.26
C ASN A 465 15.90 18.62 -2.83
N PHE A 466 17.11 18.33 -2.32
CA PHE A 466 18.00 17.32 -2.87
C PHE A 466 18.42 16.28 -1.85
N ALA A 467 18.46 15.03 -2.29
CA ALA A 467 19.05 13.90 -1.58
C ALA A 467 20.20 13.33 -2.41
N LEU A 468 21.08 12.59 -1.76
CA LEU A 468 22.13 11.78 -2.35
C LEU A 468 21.75 10.31 -2.20
N LEU A 469 21.85 9.55 -3.29
CA LEU A 469 21.71 8.10 -3.32
C LEU A 469 23.05 7.44 -3.63
N SER A 470 23.29 6.28 -3.05
CA SER A 470 24.45 5.42 -3.28
C SER A 470 23.98 4.01 -3.62
N ASN A 471 24.63 3.34 -4.58
CA ASN A 471 24.37 1.92 -4.82
C ASN A 471 25.47 1.03 -4.24
N ASP A 472 25.10 -0.18 -3.87
CA ASP A 472 26.08 -1.26 -3.71
C ASP A 472 26.52 -1.77 -5.08
N ASN A 473 27.84 -1.83 -5.27
CA ASN A 473 28.45 -2.36 -6.48
C ASN A 473 29.03 -3.76 -6.28
N ASN A 474 28.78 -4.40 -5.13
CA ASN A 474 29.35 -5.68 -4.72
C ASN A 474 30.85 -5.74 -5.01
N TRP A 475 31.56 -4.66 -4.66
CA TRP A 475 33.01 -4.53 -4.86
C TRP A 475 33.46 -4.69 -6.32
N GLY A 476 32.58 -4.53 -7.30
CA GLY A 476 32.83 -4.67 -8.73
C GLY A 476 32.82 -6.13 -9.24
N LEU A 477 32.46 -7.10 -8.40
CA LEU A 477 32.45 -8.52 -8.75
C LEU A 477 31.52 -8.86 -9.91
N ASP A 478 30.40 -8.15 -10.02
CA ASP A 478 29.35 -8.40 -11.01
C ASP A 478 29.41 -7.39 -12.18
N GLY A 479 30.50 -6.62 -12.28
CA GLY A 479 30.68 -5.58 -13.30
C GLY A 479 29.84 -4.32 -13.07
N VAL A 480 29.13 -4.25 -11.94
CA VAL A 480 28.40 -3.06 -11.48
C VAL A 480 29.42 -1.99 -11.05
N LYS A 481 29.19 -0.75 -11.47
CA LYS A 481 30.02 0.40 -11.08
C LYS A 481 29.45 1.06 -9.83
N GLY A 482 30.33 1.52 -8.93
CA GLY A 482 29.93 2.34 -7.79
C GLY A 482 29.46 3.72 -8.25
N ARG A 483 28.25 4.11 -7.84
CA ARG A 483 27.53 5.31 -8.27
C ARG A 483 27.05 6.11 -7.06
N LEU A 484 27.18 7.43 -7.17
CA LEU A 484 26.56 8.39 -6.25
C LEU A 484 25.71 9.36 -7.07
N ALA A 485 24.44 9.53 -6.70
CA ALA A 485 23.47 10.32 -7.46
C ALA A 485 22.84 11.42 -6.60
N VAL A 486 22.96 12.67 -7.03
CA VAL A 486 22.24 13.81 -6.44
C VAL A 486 20.89 13.93 -7.13
N MET A 487 19.80 13.82 -6.38
CA MET A 487 18.43 13.69 -6.88
C MET A 487 17.49 14.71 -6.23
N PRO A 488 16.51 15.29 -6.95
CA PRO A 488 15.57 16.28 -6.41
C PRO A 488 14.45 15.62 -5.57
N LEU A 489 14.80 14.67 -4.70
CA LEU A 489 13.85 13.90 -3.89
C LEU A 489 13.41 14.64 -2.64
N GLY A 490 14.20 15.62 -2.19
CA GLY A 490 14.00 16.28 -0.91
C GLY A 490 12.62 16.93 -0.77
N ALA A 491 12.09 17.53 -1.84
CA ALA A 491 10.79 18.21 -1.77
C ALA A 491 9.61 17.24 -1.53
N PHE A 492 9.75 15.98 -1.92
CA PHE A 492 8.72 14.94 -1.77
C PHE A 492 8.79 14.29 -0.37
N VAL A 493 9.98 14.23 0.23
CA VAL A 493 10.17 13.66 1.58
C VAL A 493 10.13 14.69 2.71
N VAL A 494 10.31 15.99 2.46
CA VAL A 494 10.25 17.06 3.50
C VAL A 494 8.90 17.82 3.48
N SER A 495 7.85 17.23 2.90
CA SER A 495 6.53 17.85 2.89
C SER A 495 6.01 18.15 4.31
N SER A 496 5.37 19.31 4.49
CA SER A 496 4.97 19.85 5.79
C SER A 496 3.73 19.20 6.42
N THR A 497 3.04 18.33 5.70
CA THR A 497 1.90 17.58 6.27
C THR A 497 2.43 16.35 7.01
N LEU A 498 2.21 16.28 8.31
CA LEU A 498 2.53 15.09 9.10
C LEU A 498 1.71 13.89 8.60
N PRO A 499 2.30 12.68 8.58
CA PRO A 499 1.52 11.45 8.48
C PRO A 499 0.44 11.44 9.57
N TYR A 500 -0.83 11.24 9.19
CA TYR A 500 -1.97 11.20 10.10
C TYR A 500 -2.89 10.04 9.70
N ARG A 501 -3.55 9.39 10.66
CA ARG A 501 -4.37 8.21 10.39
C ARG A 501 -5.84 8.49 10.67
N PRO A 502 -6.77 8.29 9.70
CA PRO A 502 -8.19 8.35 9.99
C PRO A 502 -8.57 7.22 10.94
N GLN A 503 -9.46 7.52 11.87
CA GLN A 503 -9.97 6.57 12.82
C GLN A 503 -11.49 6.62 12.88
N LEU A 504 -12.09 5.44 12.91
CA LEU A 504 -13.48 5.21 13.24
C LEU A 504 -13.58 4.62 14.65
N SER A 505 -14.66 4.93 15.34
CA SER A 505 -14.96 4.37 16.66
C SER A 505 -16.46 4.26 16.85
N TYR A 506 -16.92 3.13 17.40
CA TYR A 506 -18.32 2.97 17.82
C TYR A 506 -18.70 3.84 19.02
N THR A 507 -17.74 4.31 19.81
CA THR A 507 -18.01 5.30 20.86
C THR A 507 -18.26 6.69 20.26
N GLY A 508 -17.71 6.97 19.07
CA GLY A 508 -17.87 8.20 18.31
C GLY A 508 -18.85 8.06 17.14
N SER A 509 -19.84 7.16 17.23
CA SER A 509 -20.82 6.91 16.18
C SER A 509 -22.27 7.09 16.64
N GLY A 510 -23.15 7.40 15.69
CA GLY A 510 -24.59 7.39 15.85
C GLY A 510 -25.21 6.11 15.30
N ASP A 511 -26.30 5.66 15.92
CA ASP A 511 -27.10 4.51 15.47
C ASP A 511 -28.50 4.98 15.07
N LEU A 512 -28.83 4.85 13.79
CA LEU A 512 -30.17 5.14 13.29
C LEU A 512 -30.94 3.85 13.08
N ASP A 513 -31.75 3.47 14.07
CA ASP A 513 -32.64 2.32 14.01
C ASP A 513 -33.78 2.54 13.00
N LEU A 514 -33.88 1.63 12.03
CA LEU A 514 -34.87 1.63 10.97
C LEU A 514 -35.75 0.37 11.00
N SER A 515 -35.88 -0.31 12.15
CA SER A 515 -36.72 -1.49 12.37
C SER A 515 -37.93 -1.61 11.42
N GLY A 516 -37.92 -2.66 10.58
CA GLY A 516 -38.94 -2.90 9.55
C GLY A 516 -38.65 -2.26 8.19
N PHE A 517 -37.48 -1.65 8.01
CA PHE A 517 -36.98 -1.08 6.77
C PHE A 517 -35.53 -1.55 6.61
N SER A 518 -35.26 -2.27 5.52
CA SER A 518 -33.96 -2.90 5.24
C SER A 518 -33.13 -1.96 4.37
N PRO A 519 -32.32 -1.04 4.92
CA PRO A 519 -31.68 0.00 4.12
C PRO A 519 -30.68 -0.59 3.12
N LYS A 520 -30.83 -0.23 1.85
CA LYS A 520 -29.99 -0.69 0.72
C LYS A 520 -28.94 0.35 0.31
N ALA A 521 -29.31 1.62 0.24
CA ALA A 521 -28.37 2.68 -0.10
C ALA A 521 -28.68 3.98 0.65
N VAL A 522 -27.66 4.83 0.76
CA VAL A 522 -27.75 6.15 1.39
C VAL A 522 -27.02 7.20 0.57
N ALA A 523 -27.55 8.43 0.61
CA ALA A 523 -26.84 9.60 0.10
C ALA A 523 -27.03 10.77 1.06
N ALA A 524 -25.94 11.48 1.36
CA ALA A 524 -25.97 12.62 2.27
C ALA A 524 -25.80 13.94 1.51
N ASP A 525 -26.65 14.91 1.81
CA ASP A 525 -26.48 16.30 1.43
C ASP A 525 -25.86 17.09 2.58
N SER A 526 -24.56 17.35 2.46
CA SER A 526 -23.81 18.17 3.41
C SER A 526 -24.26 19.63 3.44
N THR A 527 -24.86 20.15 2.36
CA THR A 527 -25.24 21.56 2.24
C THR A 527 -26.50 21.87 3.02
N ASN A 528 -27.51 21.00 2.90
CA ASN A 528 -28.79 21.16 3.59
C ASN A 528 -28.91 20.27 4.84
N SER A 529 -27.84 19.57 5.21
CA SER A 529 -27.78 18.65 6.35
C SER A 529 -28.89 17.60 6.30
N GLN A 530 -28.93 16.82 5.21
CA GLN A 530 -29.94 15.77 5.00
C GLN A 530 -29.30 14.43 4.66
N LEU A 531 -29.91 13.34 5.12
CA LEU A 531 -29.58 11.96 4.72
C LEU A 531 -30.80 11.31 4.07
N PHE A 532 -30.62 10.80 2.86
CA PHE A 532 -31.62 10.02 2.13
C PHE A 532 -31.31 8.53 2.27
N VAL A 533 -32.30 7.71 2.61
CA VAL A 533 -32.17 6.27 2.83
C VAL A 533 -33.27 5.54 2.05
N ILE A 534 -32.89 4.51 1.29
CA ILE A 534 -33.81 3.66 0.50
C ILE A 534 -33.74 2.20 0.98
N ASP A 535 -34.81 1.41 0.81
CA ASP A 535 -34.86 0.00 1.25
C ASP A 535 -34.67 -1.04 0.12
N GLY A 536 -34.76 -0.64 -1.15
CA GLY A 536 -34.68 -1.57 -2.28
C GLY A 536 -35.86 -2.51 -2.47
N GLN A 537 -36.95 -2.36 -1.71
CA GLN A 537 -38.14 -3.22 -1.76
C GLN A 537 -39.44 -2.42 -1.95
N SER A 538 -39.39 -1.11 -1.71
CA SER A 538 -40.49 -0.18 -1.90
C SER A 538 -40.00 1.07 -2.62
N SER A 539 -40.94 1.90 -3.08
CA SER A 539 -40.63 3.22 -3.61
C SER A 539 -40.31 4.25 -2.52
N GLU A 540 -40.32 3.87 -1.24
CA GLU A 540 -40.15 4.80 -0.12
C GLU A 540 -38.71 5.32 -0.03
N VAL A 541 -38.58 6.63 0.17
CA VAL A 541 -37.32 7.31 0.49
C VAL A 541 -37.47 7.98 1.84
N LYS A 542 -36.73 7.53 2.84
CA LYS A 542 -36.69 8.14 4.17
C LYS A 542 -35.65 9.25 4.21
N ILE A 543 -35.99 10.38 4.81
CA ILE A 543 -35.12 11.56 4.91
C ILE A 543 -34.87 11.87 6.38
N PHE A 544 -33.60 12.10 6.75
CA PHE A 544 -33.18 12.47 8.10
C PHE A 544 -32.41 13.79 8.11
N ASP A 545 -32.54 14.54 9.20
CA ASP A 545 -31.77 15.77 9.48
C ASP A 545 -30.41 15.40 10.09
N LEU A 546 -29.34 15.93 9.50
CA LEU A 546 -27.93 15.75 9.88
C LEU A 546 -27.32 16.98 10.56
N THR A 547 -28.12 17.87 11.15
CA THR A 547 -27.60 19.00 11.94
C THR A 547 -26.74 18.49 13.10
N ASP A 548 -27.14 17.38 13.70
CA ASP A 548 -26.33 16.55 14.60
C ASP A 548 -26.16 15.15 13.98
N PRO A 549 -25.09 14.91 13.19
CA PRO A 549 -24.94 13.66 12.44
C PRO A 549 -24.89 12.39 13.29
N LEU A 550 -24.50 12.48 14.56
CA LEU A 550 -24.43 11.31 15.45
C LEU A 550 -25.76 11.05 16.19
N SER A 551 -26.76 11.91 15.99
CA SER A 551 -28.12 11.76 16.53
C SER A 551 -29.16 12.27 15.52
N PRO A 552 -29.19 11.67 14.31
CA PRO A 552 -30.08 12.13 13.25
C PRO A 552 -31.56 11.93 13.63
N VAL A 553 -32.42 12.82 13.16
CA VAL A 553 -33.87 12.75 13.39
C VAL A 553 -34.63 12.72 12.08
N VAL A 554 -35.81 12.09 12.05
CA VAL A 554 -36.66 12.04 10.85
C VAL A 554 -37.00 13.46 10.40
N SER A 555 -36.74 13.75 9.12
CA SER A 555 -37.12 15.01 8.49
C SER A 555 -38.64 15.07 8.27
N THR A 556 -39.21 16.27 8.34
CA THR A 556 -40.63 16.48 8.01
C THR A 556 -40.91 16.53 6.50
N GLY A 557 -39.85 16.54 5.68
CA GLY A 557 -39.95 16.58 4.23
C GLY A 557 -40.19 15.21 3.60
N SER A 558 -40.67 15.20 2.36
CA SER A 558 -40.89 13.99 1.55
C SER A 558 -40.69 14.30 0.07
N LEU A 559 -40.29 13.30 -0.72
CA LEU A 559 -40.21 13.40 -2.18
C LEU A 559 -41.56 13.05 -2.82
N ASP A 560 -42.03 13.85 -3.77
CA ASP A 560 -43.29 13.60 -4.49
C ASP A 560 -43.09 12.60 -5.65
N ILE A 561 -43.03 11.32 -5.29
CA ILE A 561 -42.84 10.20 -6.22
C ILE A 561 -44.02 10.09 -7.20
N ALA A 562 -45.22 10.49 -6.79
CA ALA A 562 -46.42 10.44 -7.64
C ALA A 562 -46.35 11.48 -8.77
N ALA A 563 -45.84 12.68 -8.48
CA ALA A 563 -45.56 13.68 -9.51
C ALA A 563 -44.51 13.17 -10.52
N ALA A 564 -43.43 12.55 -10.03
CA ALA A 564 -42.41 11.96 -10.88
C ALA A 564 -42.98 10.87 -11.81
N ALA A 565 -43.74 9.92 -11.26
CA ALA A 565 -44.41 8.87 -12.04
C ALA A 565 -45.38 9.44 -13.09
N THR A 566 -46.06 10.54 -12.77
CA THR A 566 -46.97 11.22 -13.71
C THR A 566 -46.21 11.89 -14.85
N ALA A 567 -45.05 12.49 -14.55
CA ALA A 567 -44.23 13.21 -15.52
C ALA A 567 -43.51 12.25 -16.48
N SER A 568 -42.97 11.13 -15.98
CA SER A 568 -42.34 10.08 -16.81
C SER A 568 -43.36 9.20 -17.54
N GLY A 569 -44.57 9.05 -16.99
CA GLY A 569 -45.55 8.06 -17.44
C GLY A 569 -45.24 6.63 -16.96
N ILE A 570 -44.26 6.46 -16.06
CA ILE A 570 -43.81 5.17 -15.53
C ILE A 570 -44.26 5.04 -14.07
N THR A 571 -44.89 3.91 -13.74
CA THR A 571 -45.27 3.65 -12.34
C THR A 571 -44.04 3.19 -11.56
N ALA A 572 -43.69 3.92 -10.49
CA ALA A 572 -42.55 3.62 -9.63
C ALA A 572 -42.67 2.25 -8.95
N GLY A 573 -41.70 1.37 -9.21
CA GLY A 573 -41.40 0.17 -8.43
C GLY A 573 -40.49 0.49 -7.25
N ALA A 574 -39.57 -0.43 -6.91
CA ALA A 574 -38.62 -0.23 -5.82
C ALA A 574 -37.63 0.92 -6.14
N ALA A 575 -37.27 1.70 -5.13
CA ALA A 575 -36.16 2.65 -5.22
C ALA A 575 -34.85 1.88 -5.15
N GLN A 576 -33.99 2.03 -6.16
CA GLN A 576 -32.80 1.20 -6.33
C GLN A 576 -31.50 1.94 -6.08
N ALA A 577 -31.46 3.24 -6.38
CA ALA A 577 -30.30 4.10 -6.18
C ALA A 577 -30.72 5.51 -5.80
N VAL A 578 -29.88 6.18 -5.01
CA VAL A 578 -30.05 7.59 -4.64
C VAL A 578 -28.69 8.29 -4.69
N ALA A 579 -28.65 9.49 -5.27
CA ALA A 579 -27.45 10.32 -5.30
C ALA A 579 -27.80 11.78 -5.03
N VAL A 580 -26.83 12.51 -4.46
CA VAL A 580 -26.91 13.96 -4.22
C VAL A 580 -25.74 14.63 -4.93
N GLY A 581 -26.02 15.72 -5.65
CA GLY A 581 -25.01 16.48 -6.37
C GLY A 581 -25.59 17.68 -7.08
N SER A 582 -24.77 18.71 -7.33
CA SER A 582 -25.18 19.92 -8.07
C SER A 582 -26.42 20.65 -7.52
N GLY A 583 -26.72 20.50 -6.22
CA GLY A 583 -27.90 21.07 -5.57
C GLY A 583 -29.20 20.25 -5.77
N TYR A 584 -29.09 19.03 -6.30
CA TYR A 584 -30.19 18.12 -6.54
C TYR A 584 -30.02 16.80 -5.76
N VAL A 585 -31.15 16.13 -5.54
CA VAL A 585 -31.21 14.71 -5.19
C VAL A 585 -31.89 13.97 -6.34
N ALA A 586 -31.26 12.90 -6.81
CA ALA A 586 -31.83 12.01 -7.83
C ALA A 586 -32.11 10.63 -7.21
N VAL A 587 -33.25 10.04 -7.56
CA VAL A 587 -33.65 8.69 -7.13
C VAL A 587 -34.07 7.90 -8.35
N ALA A 588 -33.46 6.73 -8.55
CA ALA A 588 -33.82 5.81 -9.63
C ALA A 588 -34.71 4.72 -9.09
N PHE A 589 -35.75 4.42 -9.87
CA PHE A 589 -36.77 3.44 -9.55
C PHE A 589 -36.83 2.40 -10.66
N ASP A 590 -37.03 1.16 -10.27
CA ASP A 590 -37.61 0.17 -11.18
C ASP A 590 -38.96 0.68 -11.69
N ALA A 591 -39.39 0.20 -12.85
CA ALA A 591 -40.82 0.22 -13.17
C ALA A 591 -41.55 -0.84 -12.31
N SER A 592 -42.88 -0.81 -12.29
CA SER A 592 -43.68 -1.85 -11.62
C SER A 592 -43.34 -3.28 -12.09
N ASN A 593 -42.85 -3.40 -13.33
CA ASN A 593 -42.17 -4.60 -13.81
C ASN A 593 -40.66 -4.27 -13.96
N PRO A 594 -39.76 -4.90 -13.16
CA PRO A 594 -38.33 -4.62 -13.21
C PRO A 594 -37.68 -4.84 -14.57
N GLN A 595 -38.24 -5.73 -15.40
CA GLN A 595 -37.75 -6.01 -16.77
C GLN A 595 -38.16 -4.92 -17.80
N THR A 596 -38.81 -3.84 -17.38
CA THR A 596 -39.13 -2.70 -18.25
C THR A 596 -38.36 -1.46 -17.83
N ASN A 597 -38.18 -0.53 -18.77
CA ASN A 597 -37.47 0.73 -18.54
C ASN A 597 -37.97 1.43 -17.28
N GLY A 598 -37.03 1.75 -16.39
CA GLY A 598 -37.29 2.45 -15.14
C GLY A 598 -37.40 3.95 -15.31
N MET A 599 -37.38 4.68 -14.19
CA MET A 599 -37.27 6.13 -14.22
C MET A 599 -36.26 6.66 -13.21
N VAL A 600 -35.63 7.79 -13.53
CA VAL A 600 -34.93 8.62 -12.55
C VAL A 600 -35.73 9.90 -12.29
N ALA A 601 -35.96 10.21 -11.02
CA ALA A 601 -36.65 11.41 -10.57
C ALA A 601 -35.65 12.37 -9.92
N VAL A 602 -35.67 13.64 -10.32
CA VAL A 602 -34.76 14.68 -9.85
C VAL A 602 -35.54 15.72 -9.04
N TYR A 603 -35.04 16.02 -7.85
CA TYR A 603 -35.62 16.97 -6.92
C TYR A 603 -34.58 17.98 -6.47
N ARG A 604 -35.04 19.15 -6.04
CA ARG A 604 -34.22 20.15 -5.36
C ARG A 604 -33.77 19.66 -4.00
N ALA A 605 -32.46 19.72 -3.72
CA ALA A 605 -31.95 19.29 -2.42
C ALA A 605 -32.36 20.25 -1.29
N ASP A 606 -32.49 21.55 -1.58
CA ASP A 606 -32.87 22.58 -0.60
C ASP A 606 -34.36 22.57 -0.23
N THR A 607 -35.24 22.31 -1.20
CA THR A 607 -36.70 22.38 -0.98
C THR A 607 -37.42 21.04 -1.11
N LEU A 608 -36.74 19.98 -1.53
CA LEU A 608 -37.31 18.67 -1.86
C LEU A 608 -38.39 18.71 -2.96
N ALA A 609 -38.44 19.81 -3.70
CA ALA A 609 -39.43 19.99 -4.77
C ALA A 609 -39.05 19.14 -5.98
N PHE A 610 -40.03 18.45 -6.55
CA PHE A 610 -39.88 17.74 -7.81
C PHE A 610 -39.56 18.72 -8.95
N GLU A 611 -38.52 18.43 -9.73
CA GLU A 611 -38.10 19.23 -10.88
C GLU A 611 -38.43 18.51 -12.19
N ASN A 612 -37.89 17.29 -12.37
CA ASN A 612 -38.11 16.53 -13.60
C ASN A 612 -37.90 15.03 -13.38
N SER A 613 -38.33 14.21 -14.35
CA SER A 613 -38.10 12.76 -14.39
C SER A 613 -37.78 12.31 -15.81
N PHE A 614 -36.92 11.30 -15.93
CA PHE A 614 -36.51 10.74 -17.22
C PHE A 614 -36.71 9.23 -17.22
N GLU A 615 -37.13 8.69 -18.36
CA GLU A 615 -37.05 7.25 -18.62
C GLU A 615 -35.58 6.84 -18.71
N ILE A 616 -35.26 5.69 -18.11
CA ILE A 616 -33.92 5.08 -18.08
C ILE A 616 -34.03 3.58 -18.39
N GLY A 617 -32.91 2.89 -18.51
CA GLY A 617 -32.89 1.44 -18.75
C GLY A 617 -33.59 0.62 -17.64
N ALA A 618 -33.79 -0.66 -17.91
CA ALA A 618 -34.39 -1.59 -16.96
C ALA A 618 -33.44 -1.89 -15.78
N ALA A 619 -34.02 -2.12 -14.59
CA ALA A 619 -33.31 -2.48 -13.36
C ALA A 619 -32.12 -1.55 -13.01
N PRO A 620 -32.32 -0.24 -12.79
CA PRO A 620 -31.25 0.65 -12.34
C PRO A 620 -30.60 0.17 -11.04
N ARG A 621 -29.28 0.37 -10.88
CA ARG A 621 -28.52 -0.09 -9.70
C ARG A 621 -27.69 0.99 -9.02
N ALA A 622 -27.10 1.89 -9.79
CA ALA A 622 -26.26 2.96 -9.27
C ALA A 622 -26.34 4.21 -10.14
N MET A 623 -25.98 5.35 -9.56
CA MET A 623 -25.86 6.59 -10.29
C MET A 623 -24.85 7.54 -9.65
N ALA A 624 -24.31 8.46 -10.45
CA ALA A 624 -23.42 9.51 -9.98
C ALA A 624 -23.65 10.82 -10.75
N PHE A 625 -23.65 11.95 -10.03
CA PHE A 625 -23.63 13.27 -10.65
C PHE A 625 -22.22 13.63 -11.12
N GLY A 626 -22.12 14.22 -12.31
CA GLY A 626 -20.88 14.79 -12.84
C GLY A 626 -20.24 15.79 -11.87
N LEU A 627 -18.93 15.68 -11.66
CA LEU A 627 -18.18 16.48 -10.67
C LEU A 627 -18.24 17.99 -10.93
N LEU A 628 -18.30 18.38 -12.21
CA LEU A 628 -18.42 19.77 -12.64
C LEU A 628 -19.90 20.20 -12.83
N GLY A 629 -20.85 19.32 -12.52
CA GLY A 629 -22.26 19.46 -12.82
C GLY A 629 -22.57 19.28 -14.30
N GLY A 630 -23.87 19.21 -14.62
CA GLY A 630 -24.37 19.14 -15.99
C GLY A 630 -24.63 17.73 -16.53
N GLN A 631 -24.19 16.68 -15.86
CA GLN A 631 -24.51 15.29 -16.23
C GLN A 631 -24.87 14.44 -15.01
N LEU A 632 -25.74 13.45 -15.21
CA LEU A 632 -26.06 12.37 -14.27
C LEU A 632 -25.92 11.05 -15.04
N VAL A 633 -25.08 10.14 -14.54
CA VAL A 633 -24.80 8.84 -15.17
C VAL A 633 -25.47 7.77 -14.35
N ILE A 634 -26.23 6.87 -14.99
CA ILE A 634 -27.00 5.80 -14.36
C ILE A 634 -26.63 4.46 -15.00
N ALA A 635 -26.23 3.49 -14.17
CA ALA A 635 -26.05 2.10 -14.56
C ALA A 635 -27.38 1.33 -14.46
N ASN A 636 -27.78 0.67 -15.54
CA ASN A 636 -29.00 -0.11 -15.65
C ASN A 636 -28.63 -1.55 -15.94
N SER A 637 -28.94 -2.46 -15.00
CA SER A 637 -28.41 -3.83 -15.05
C SER A 637 -29.08 -4.71 -16.08
N GLY A 638 -30.27 -4.34 -16.57
CA GLY A 638 -31.02 -5.21 -17.48
C GLY A 638 -31.29 -6.59 -16.88
N GLU A 639 -31.64 -6.68 -15.58
CA GLU A 639 -31.78 -7.98 -14.93
C GLU A 639 -32.92 -8.82 -15.56
N PRO A 640 -32.67 -10.08 -15.98
CA PRO A 640 -33.68 -10.95 -16.57
C PRO A 640 -34.78 -11.29 -15.57
N SER A 641 -35.94 -11.69 -16.07
CA SER A 641 -36.97 -12.31 -15.23
C SER A 641 -36.47 -13.63 -14.65
N ASP A 642 -37.01 -14.05 -13.49
CA ASP A 642 -36.60 -15.29 -12.80
C ASP A 642 -36.65 -16.55 -13.68
N ASP A 643 -37.55 -16.56 -14.67
CA ASP A 643 -37.75 -17.64 -15.63
C ASP A 643 -37.03 -17.44 -16.97
N TYR A 644 -36.21 -16.39 -17.09
CA TYR A 644 -35.50 -15.97 -18.30
C TYR A 644 -36.40 -15.69 -19.52
N SER A 645 -37.72 -15.52 -19.33
CA SER A 645 -38.64 -15.25 -20.43
C SER A 645 -38.54 -13.82 -20.97
N THR A 646 -37.98 -12.89 -20.20
CA THR A 646 -37.69 -11.51 -20.60
C THR A 646 -36.31 -11.14 -20.08
N ASP A 647 -35.39 -10.84 -20.99
CA ASP A 647 -34.01 -10.42 -20.69
C ASP A 647 -33.77 -9.03 -21.31
N PRO A 648 -33.87 -7.94 -20.53
CA PRO A 648 -33.68 -6.59 -21.05
C PRO A 648 -32.20 -6.28 -21.31
N LEU A 649 -31.92 -5.35 -22.23
CA LEU A 649 -30.55 -4.89 -22.46
C LEU A 649 -29.97 -4.20 -21.21
N GLY A 650 -28.76 -4.62 -20.82
CA GLY A 650 -27.89 -3.82 -19.98
C GLY A 650 -27.54 -2.50 -20.67
N SER A 651 -27.47 -1.41 -19.91
CA SER A 651 -27.25 -0.09 -20.50
C SER A 651 -26.76 0.96 -19.51
N ILE A 652 -26.20 2.05 -20.05
CA ILE A 652 -25.83 3.25 -19.30
C ILE A 652 -26.69 4.40 -19.79
N THR A 653 -27.41 5.07 -18.89
CA THR A 653 -28.18 6.28 -19.26
C THR A 653 -27.47 7.53 -18.74
N ILE A 654 -27.24 8.50 -19.61
CA ILE A 654 -26.62 9.79 -19.30
C ILE A 654 -27.68 10.87 -19.47
N VAL A 655 -28.03 11.56 -18.39
CA VAL A 655 -28.89 12.74 -18.43
C VAL A 655 -28.02 13.98 -18.47
N ASP A 656 -27.93 14.62 -19.63
CA ASP A 656 -27.28 15.93 -19.79
C ASP A 656 -28.27 17.04 -19.40
N TYR A 657 -27.96 17.72 -18.31
CA TYR A 657 -28.67 18.89 -17.80
C TYR A 657 -27.79 20.14 -17.78
N SER A 658 -26.70 20.17 -18.56
CA SER A 658 -25.78 21.32 -18.67
C SER A 658 -26.48 22.61 -19.08
N SER A 659 -27.59 22.50 -19.83
CA SER A 659 -28.45 23.61 -20.24
C SER A 659 -29.66 23.86 -19.32
N GLY A 660 -29.72 23.18 -18.17
CA GLY A 660 -30.82 23.19 -17.21
C GLY A 660 -31.77 21.99 -17.34
N LEU A 661 -32.43 21.62 -16.24
CA LEU A 661 -33.29 20.42 -16.16
C LEU A 661 -34.54 20.48 -17.04
N ASP A 662 -35.05 21.68 -17.35
CA ASP A 662 -36.25 21.88 -18.18
C ASP A 662 -36.03 21.44 -19.65
N VAL A 663 -34.78 21.43 -20.10
CA VAL A 663 -34.37 21.08 -21.47
C VAL A 663 -33.37 19.94 -21.50
N ALA A 664 -33.20 19.25 -20.37
CA ALA A 664 -32.26 18.15 -20.24
C ALA A 664 -32.64 16.98 -21.16
N THR A 665 -31.63 16.26 -21.61
CA THR A 665 -31.79 15.11 -22.52
C THR A 665 -31.20 13.87 -21.88
N ALA A 666 -31.95 12.77 -21.92
CA ALA A 666 -31.46 11.45 -21.56
C ALA A 666 -30.98 10.71 -22.82
N THR A 667 -29.76 10.19 -22.77
CA THR A 667 -29.15 9.37 -23.82
C THR A 667 -28.78 8.03 -23.22
N THR A 668 -29.29 6.93 -23.79
CA THR A 668 -28.98 5.58 -23.35
C THR A 668 -27.94 4.96 -24.29
N LEU A 669 -26.82 4.56 -23.72
CA LEU A 669 -25.77 3.77 -24.36
C LEU A 669 -26.08 2.29 -24.12
N ASN A 670 -26.02 1.49 -25.18
CA ASN A 670 -26.23 0.05 -25.13
C ASN A 670 -24.99 -0.68 -25.64
N PHE A 671 -24.95 -2.00 -25.43
CA PHE A 671 -23.83 -2.84 -25.82
C PHE A 671 -24.05 -3.60 -27.14
N GLU A 672 -25.05 -3.22 -27.95
CA GLU A 672 -25.43 -3.98 -29.15
C GLU A 672 -24.30 -4.08 -30.19
N ASP A 673 -23.41 -3.09 -30.25
CA ASP A 673 -22.24 -3.12 -31.14
C ASP A 673 -21.26 -4.26 -30.82
N PHE A 674 -21.28 -4.78 -29.58
CA PHE A 674 -20.47 -5.90 -29.11
C PHE A 674 -21.15 -7.27 -29.30
N ASN A 675 -22.41 -7.31 -29.75
CA ASN A 675 -23.09 -8.56 -30.04
C ASN A 675 -22.37 -9.36 -31.13
N THR A 676 -22.64 -10.67 -31.18
CA THR A 676 -22.04 -11.54 -32.21
C THR A 676 -22.38 -11.04 -33.61
N GLY A 677 -21.37 -10.65 -34.39
CA GLY A 677 -21.54 -10.07 -35.72
C GLY A 677 -21.80 -8.55 -35.76
N GLY A 678 -21.81 -7.89 -34.60
CA GLY A 678 -21.85 -6.44 -34.42
C GLY A 678 -20.57 -5.74 -34.90
N SER A 679 -20.62 -4.41 -34.95
CA SER A 679 -19.55 -3.58 -35.52
C SER A 679 -18.25 -3.61 -34.70
N ARG A 680 -18.36 -3.86 -33.39
CA ARG A 680 -17.27 -3.90 -32.40
C ARG A 680 -17.15 -5.26 -31.70
N ALA A 681 -17.78 -6.30 -32.24
CA ALA A 681 -17.76 -7.66 -31.65
C ALA A 681 -16.34 -8.20 -31.41
N ALA A 682 -15.37 -7.83 -32.25
CA ALA A 682 -13.98 -8.26 -32.13
C ALA A 682 -13.19 -7.52 -31.05
N GLU A 683 -13.76 -6.47 -30.45
CA GLU A 683 -13.14 -5.68 -29.38
C GLU A 683 -13.49 -6.23 -27.99
N LEU A 684 -14.54 -7.06 -27.89
CA LEU A 684 -14.89 -7.71 -26.63
C LEU A 684 -13.84 -8.77 -26.30
N ASP A 685 -13.18 -8.61 -25.16
CA ASP A 685 -12.24 -9.59 -24.67
C ASP A 685 -12.94 -10.92 -24.37
N ALA A 686 -12.31 -12.04 -24.74
CA ALA A 686 -12.85 -13.37 -24.52
C ALA A 686 -12.96 -13.73 -23.01
N GLU A 687 -12.24 -13.02 -22.15
CA GLU A 687 -12.33 -13.16 -20.69
C GLU A 687 -13.53 -12.40 -20.09
N VAL A 688 -14.22 -11.54 -20.85
CA VAL A 688 -15.50 -10.98 -20.41
C VAL A 688 -16.53 -12.11 -20.40
N ARG A 689 -17.10 -12.38 -19.21
CA ARG A 689 -18.01 -13.50 -19.06
C ARG A 689 -19.35 -13.16 -19.70
N VAL A 690 -19.78 -14.01 -20.63
CA VAL A 690 -21.10 -13.94 -21.27
C VAL A 690 -21.75 -15.31 -21.16
N PHE A 691 -22.98 -15.38 -20.64
CA PHE A 691 -23.66 -16.63 -20.37
C PHE A 691 -24.62 -16.97 -21.51
N GLY A 692 -24.51 -18.19 -22.02
CA GLY A 692 -25.52 -18.74 -22.93
C GLY A 692 -26.63 -19.38 -22.11
N ASP A 693 -27.88 -18.97 -22.30
CA ASP A 693 -29.08 -19.55 -21.67
C ASP A 693 -29.37 -21.04 -22.01
N GLY A 694 -28.41 -21.74 -22.62
CA GLY A 694 -28.59 -23.09 -23.18
C GLY A 694 -29.56 -23.17 -24.37
N SER A 695 -30.20 -22.07 -24.75
CA SER A 695 -31.16 -21.96 -25.86
C SER A 695 -30.55 -21.28 -27.11
N GLY A 696 -29.43 -20.59 -26.93
CA GLY A 696 -28.64 -19.97 -28.01
C GLY A 696 -29.21 -18.63 -28.48
N ASN A 697 -29.98 -17.93 -27.64
CA ASN A 697 -30.68 -16.70 -28.02
C ASN A 697 -30.33 -15.44 -27.20
N THR A 698 -29.55 -15.52 -26.11
CA THR A 698 -29.11 -14.31 -25.38
C THR A 698 -27.95 -13.64 -26.10
N GLU A 699 -28.10 -12.38 -26.49
CA GLU A 699 -27.02 -11.59 -27.07
C GLU A 699 -26.13 -10.95 -25.97
N VAL A 700 -24.90 -10.56 -26.32
CA VAL A 700 -23.94 -9.95 -25.37
C VAL A 700 -24.57 -8.77 -24.61
N ALA A 701 -25.35 -7.94 -25.31
CA ALA A 701 -25.98 -6.77 -24.72
C ALA A 701 -27.12 -7.06 -23.73
N GLU A 702 -27.75 -8.23 -23.82
CA GLU A 702 -28.72 -8.71 -22.81
C GLU A 702 -27.97 -9.27 -21.60
N ASP A 703 -26.84 -9.93 -21.83
CA ASP A 703 -26.06 -10.56 -20.77
C ASP A 703 -25.27 -9.57 -19.89
N LEU A 704 -24.71 -8.50 -20.46
CA LEU A 704 -23.90 -7.53 -19.70
C LEU A 704 -24.74 -6.76 -18.67
N GLN A 705 -24.35 -6.78 -17.39
CA GLN A 705 -25.12 -6.16 -16.29
C GLN A 705 -24.35 -5.07 -15.52
N PRO A 706 -24.48 -3.80 -15.91
CA PRO A 706 -24.00 -2.65 -15.14
C PRO A 706 -24.61 -2.53 -13.73
N GLU A 707 -23.79 -2.39 -12.70
CA GLU A 707 -24.24 -2.31 -11.30
C GLU A 707 -23.73 -1.12 -10.49
N ALA A 708 -22.50 -0.65 -10.73
CA ALA A 708 -21.91 0.49 -10.01
C ALA A 708 -21.34 1.55 -10.96
N VAL A 709 -21.28 2.80 -10.49
CA VAL A 709 -20.80 3.95 -11.28
C VAL A 709 -19.82 4.76 -10.47
N SER A 710 -18.64 5.03 -11.04
CA SER A 710 -17.74 6.07 -10.53
C SER A 710 -17.21 6.95 -11.65
N LEU A 711 -17.14 8.25 -11.38
CA LEU A 711 -16.67 9.25 -12.35
C LEU A 711 -15.22 9.61 -12.04
N ALA A 712 -14.38 9.65 -13.07
CA ALA A 712 -13.00 10.08 -12.94
C ALA A 712 -12.92 11.60 -12.71
N LEU A 713 -11.83 12.03 -12.06
CA LEU A 713 -11.61 13.44 -11.73
C LEU A 713 -11.28 14.33 -12.95
N ASP A 714 -11.07 13.73 -14.13
CA ASP A 714 -10.92 14.46 -15.39
C ASP A 714 -12.24 15.04 -15.92
N GLY A 715 -13.39 14.60 -15.37
CA GLY A 715 -14.73 15.04 -15.73
C GLY A 715 -15.23 14.52 -17.09
N VAL A 716 -14.52 13.60 -17.73
CA VAL A 716 -14.87 13.06 -19.06
C VAL A 716 -14.87 11.53 -19.09
N THR A 717 -14.36 10.86 -18.06
CA THR A 717 -14.34 9.38 -17.98
C THR A 717 -15.27 8.87 -16.89
N ALA A 718 -16.04 7.82 -17.16
CA ALA A 718 -16.73 7.04 -16.13
C ALA A 718 -16.33 5.56 -16.18
N PHE A 719 -16.23 4.93 -15.01
CA PHE A 719 -16.03 3.50 -14.83
C PHE A 719 -17.32 2.87 -14.34
N ILE A 720 -17.77 1.83 -15.04
CA ILE A 720 -19.05 1.14 -14.80
C ILE A 720 -18.77 -0.31 -14.47
N SER A 721 -19.11 -0.73 -13.27
CA SER A 721 -18.83 -2.08 -12.79
C SER A 721 -19.86 -3.09 -13.29
N MET A 722 -19.42 -4.28 -13.69
CA MET A 722 -20.28 -5.40 -14.12
C MET A 722 -19.82 -6.69 -13.41
N PRO A 723 -20.23 -6.91 -12.15
CA PRO A 723 -19.69 -7.98 -11.31
C PRO A 723 -19.93 -9.38 -11.86
N ILE A 724 -21.13 -9.64 -12.39
CA ILE A 724 -21.50 -10.94 -12.96
C ILE A 724 -20.60 -11.29 -14.16
N ASN A 725 -20.29 -10.28 -14.99
CA ASN A 725 -19.45 -10.42 -16.18
C ASN A 725 -17.94 -10.37 -15.87
N ASN A 726 -17.56 -10.16 -14.60
CA ASN A 726 -16.18 -9.94 -14.16
C ASN A 726 -15.45 -8.84 -14.96
N ALA A 727 -16.14 -7.72 -15.18
CA ALA A 727 -15.69 -6.68 -16.09
C ALA A 727 -16.00 -5.25 -15.61
N VAL A 728 -15.32 -4.27 -16.21
CA VAL A 728 -15.58 -2.83 -16.06
C VAL A 728 -15.69 -2.18 -17.44
N ALA A 729 -16.76 -1.45 -17.71
CA ALA A 729 -16.87 -0.63 -18.91
C ALA A 729 -16.32 0.78 -18.64
N VAL A 730 -15.51 1.30 -19.57
CA VAL A 730 -15.00 2.67 -19.56
C VAL A 730 -15.84 3.49 -20.54
N ILE A 731 -16.38 4.62 -20.07
CA ILE A 731 -17.29 5.48 -20.84
C ILE A 731 -16.63 6.83 -21.09
N ASP A 732 -16.62 7.27 -22.34
CA ASP A 732 -16.31 8.65 -22.73
C ASP A 732 -17.59 9.50 -22.61
N LEU A 733 -17.65 10.33 -21.58
CA LEU A 733 -18.77 11.22 -21.28
C LEU A 733 -18.83 12.47 -22.18
N ALA A 734 -17.73 12.79 -22.88
CA ALA A 734 -17.68 13.89 -23.82
C ALA A 734 -18.29 13.50 -25.18
N ASN A 735 -18.01 12.28 -25.64
CA ASN A 735 -18.56 11.73 -26.88
C ASN A 735 -19.87 10.96 -26.67
N LEU A 736 -20.20 10.61 -25.42
CA LEU A 736 -21.33 9.75 -25.06
C LEU A 736 -21.23 8.39 -25.75
N GLU A 737 -20.10 7.70 -25.53
CA GLU A 737 -19.84 6.37 -26.08
C GLU A 737 -19.17 5.44 -25.06
N ILE A 738 -19.36 4.13 -25.22
CA ILE A 738 -18.58 3.11 -24.50
C ILE A 738 -17.22 3.07 -25.17
N ASP A 739 -16.15 3.45 -24.47
CA ASP A 739 -14.79 3.41 -25.02
C ASP A 739 -14.28 1.98 -25.10
N THR A 740 -14.33 1.24 -23.99
CA THR A 740 -13.89 -0.16 -23.93
C THR A 740 -14.58 -0.95 -22.81
N ILE A 741 -14.51 -2.28 -22.88
CA ILE A 741 -14.93 -3.21 -21.84
C ILE A 741 -13.70 -4.00 -21.38
N LEU A 742 -13.30 -3.79 -20.13
CA LEU A 742 -12.13 -4.39 -19.52
C LEU A 742 -12.54 -5.67 -18.80
N ALA A 743 -12.06 -6.82 -19.27
CA ALA A 743 -12.08 -8.07 -18.48
C ALA A 743 -11.02 -8.00 -17.37
N LEU A 744 -11.39 -8.40 -16.16
CA LEU A 744 -10.51 -8.32 -14.98
C LEU A 744 -9.68 -9.59 -14.73
N GLY A 745 -9.94 -10.68 -15.46
CA GLY A 745 -9.22 -11.95 -15.30
C GLY A 745 -9.45 -12.62 -13.94
N GLY A 746 -8.50 -13.47 -13.53
CA GLY A 746 -8.56 -14.23 -12.27
C GLY A 746 -7.36 -13.99 -11.37
N LYS A 747 -7.56 -14.14 -10.06
CA LYS A 747 -6.54 -14.15 -9.02
C LYS A 747 -6.16 -15.59 -8.69
N ASP A 748 -4.88 -15.93 -8.79
CA ASP A 748 -4.39 -17.29 -8.49
C ASP A 748 -4.21 -17.50 -6.98
N PHE A 749 -5.07 -18.30 -6.37
CA PHE A 749 -5.01 -18.61 -4.93
C PHE A 749 -3.87 -19.58 -4.57
N GLY A 750 -3.09 -20.06 -5.54
CA GLY A 750 -1.83 -20.78 -5.33
C GLY A 750 -0.66 -19.90 -4.92
N GLN A 751 -0.76 -18.58 -5.09
CA GLN A 751 0.33 -17.65 -4.82
C GLN A 751 0.43 -17.26 -3.35
N GLU A 752 1.65 -16.95 -2.92
CA GLU A 752 1.91 -16.42 -1.58
C GLU A 752 1.17 -15.09 -1.39
N GLY A 753 0.55 -14.89 -0.22
CA GLY A 753 -0.22 -13.69 0.06
C GLY A 753 -1.67 -13.74 -0.44
N TYR A 754 -2.06 -14.74 -1.25
CA TYR A 754 -3.42 -14.94 -1.76
C TYR A 754 -4.13 -16.13 -1.11
N GLU A 755 -3.73 -16.50 0.10
CA GLU A 755 -4.26 -17.69 0.76
C GLU A 755 -5.76 -17.60 1.06
N LEU A 756 -6.41 -18.76 1.03
CA LEU A 756 -7.85 -18.92 1.10
C LEU A 756 -8.22 -19.98 2.14
N ASP A 757 -9.27 -19.70 2.90
CA ASP A 757 -10.00 -20.72 3.63
C ASP A 757 -11.16 -21.23 2.79
N VAL A 758 -11.25 -22.55 2.68
CA VAL A 758 -12.10 -23.27 1.72
C VAL A 758 -13.07 -24.24 2.39
N GLU A 759 -12.95 -24.45 3.70
CA GLU A 759 -13.80 -25.35 4.46
C GLU A 759 -14.69 -24.58 5.43
N ASN A 760 -15.89 -25.08 5.68
CA ASN A 760 -16.70 -24.70 6.83
C ASN A 760 -16.58 -25.81 7.89
N ASN A 761 -15.48 -25.78 8.65
CA ASN A 761 -15.16 -26.80 9.65
C ASN A 761 -15.09 -26.22 11.09
N GLY A 762 -15.30 -24.91 11.23
CA GLY A 762 -15.25 -24.17 12.47
C GLY A 762 -13.85 -23.70 12.88
N THR A 763 -12.86 -23.85 12.00
CA THR A 763 -11.44 -23.50 12.23
C THR A 763 -10.96 -22.69 11.04
N ALA A 764 -10.35 -21.54 11.28
CA ALA A 764 -9.80 -20.73 10.22
C ALA A 764 -8.47 -21.33 9.70
N SER A 765 -8.42 -21.70 8.42
CA SER A 765 -7.19 -22.19 7.75
C SER A 765 -6.96 -21.43 6.45
N LEU A 766 -5.93 -20.56 6.43
CA LEU A 766 -5.55 -19.81 5.23
C LEU A 766 -4.40 -20.54 4.53
N ASP A 767 -4.72 -21.25 3.46
CA ASP A 767 -3.78 -22.06 2.69
C ASP A 767 -3.70 -21.62 1.21
N SER A 768 -2.59 -21.96 0.54
CA SER A 768 -2.43 -21.75 -0.90
C SER A 768 -2.95 -22.95 -1.69
N TRP A 769 -3.67 -22.69 -2.78
CA TRP A 769 -4.32 -23.71 -3.61
C TRP A 769 -3.97 -23.56 -5.10
N PRO A 770 -2.81 -24.08 -5.56
CA PRO A 770 -2.40 -23.98 -6.96
C PRO A 770 -3.43 -24.61 -7.91
N GLY A 771 -3.76 -23.90 -8.98
CA GLY A 771 -4.81 -24.30 -9.92
C GLY A 771 -6.24 -23.92 -9.48
N VAL A 772 -6.38 -23.18 -8.37
CA VAL A 772 -7.64 -22.52 -7.96
C VAL A 772 -7.51 -21.03 -8.22
N VAL A 773 -8.48 -20.45 -8.93
CA VAL A 773 -8.50 -19.03 -9.28
C VAL A 773 -9.78 -18.36 -8.77
N GLY A 774 -9.69 -17.10 -8.35
CA GLY A 774 -10.82 -16.29 -7.91
C GLY A 774 -11.14 -15.18 -8.91
N MET A 775 -12.40 -15.07 -9.32
CA MET A 775 -12.83 -13.97 -10.18
C MET A 775 -12.97 -12.68 -9.38
N PHE A 776 -12.49 -11.54 -9.89
CA PHE A 776 -12.58 -10.27 -9.16
C PHE A 776 -14.05 -9.83 -8.90
N GLN A 777 -14.94 -9.92 -9.88
CA GLN A 777 -16.40 -9.67 -9.72
C GLN A 777 -16.71 -8.40 -8.92
N PRO A 778 -16.39 -7.22 -9.48
CA PRO A 778 -16.40 -5.94 -8.79
C PRO A 778 -17.84 -5.50 -8.47
N GLY A 779 -18.24 -5.58 -7.20
CA GLY A 779 -19.58 -5.18 -6.75
C GLY A 779 -19.76 -3.67 -6.67
N ASP A 780 -18.69 -2.94 -6.35
CA ASP A 780 -18.66 -1.48 -6.31
C ASP A 780 -17.33 -0.96 -6.86
N VAL A 781 -17.31 0.30 -7.32
CA VAL A 781 -16.16 0.94 -7.96
C VAL A 781 -15.94 2.36 -7.45
N GLY A 782 -14.69 2.73 -7.22
CA GLY A 782 -14.29 4.10 -6.87
C GLY A 782 -13.14 4.58 -7.74
N ALA A 783 -13.27 5.76 -8.35
CA ALA A 783 -12.25 6.34 -9.23
C ALA A 783 -11.47 7.45 -8.52
N TYR A 784 -10.16 7.50 -8.76
CA TYR A 784 -9.30 8.57 -8.29
C TYR A 784 -8.16 8.84 -9.26
N GLN A 785 -7.37 9.88 -8.99
CA GLN A 785 -6.20 10.19 -9.78
C GLN A 785 -4.93 10.13 -8.95
N TYR A 786 -3.89 9.56 -9.54
CA TYR A 786 -2.52 9.61 -9.04
C TYR A 786 -1.60 10.07 -10.17
N GLN A 787 -0.78 11.09 -9.91
CA GLN A 787 0.11 11.71 -10.90
C GLN A 787 -0.58 12.07 -12.24
N SER A 788 -1.84 12.53 -12.18
CA SER A 788 -2.68 12.89 -13.34
C SER A 788 -3.10 11.72 -14.25
N LYS A 789 -2.94 10.48 -13.78
CA LYS A 789 -3.53 9.29 -14.41
C LYS A 789 -4.76 8.85 -13.62
N ASN A 790 -5.77 8.35 -14.32
CA ASN A 790 -6.95 7.77 -13.71
C ASN A 790 -6.66 6.35 -13.24
N TYR A 791 -7.18 6.02 -12.07
CA TYR A 791 -7.20 4.67 -11.50
C TYR A 791 -8.62 4.40 -11.00
N PHE A 792 -9.00 3.13 -10.97
CA PHE A 792 -10.23 2.70 -10.32
C PHE A 792 -9.97 1.58 -9.32
N VAL A 793 -10.78 1.56 -8.27
CA VAL A 793 -10.70 0.63 -7.14
C VAL A 793 -11.96 -0.21 -7.13
N THR A 794 -11.86 -1.52 -6.97
CA THR A 794 -12.99 -2.45 -6.98
C THR A 794 -13.15 -3.17 -5.65
N ALA A 795 -14.39 -3.31 -5.15
CA ALA A 795 -14.71 -4.23 -4.06
C ALA A 795 -15.17 -5.57 -4.66
N ASN A 796 -14.42 -6.64 -4.41
CA ASN A 796 -14.57 -7.89 -5.13
C ASN A 796 -15.57 -8.83 -4.45
N THR A 797 -16.86 -8.53 -4.61
CA THR A 797 -18.00 -9.18 -3.93
C THR A 797 -18.22 -10.66 -4.25
N GLY A 798 -17.84 -11.10 -5.44
CA GLY A 798 -18.10 -12.48 -5.88
C GLY A 798 -19.52 -12.75 -6.39
N LYS A 799 -20.22 -11.76 -6.96
CA LYS A 799 -21.61 -11.95 -7.42
C LYS A 799 -21.72 -12.89 -8.63
N ALA A 800 -22.32 -14.06 -8.42
CA ALA A 800 -22.60 -15.05 -9.45
C ALA A 800 -23.86 -14.75 -10.30
N ARG A 801 -23.93 -15.38 -11.48
CA ARG A 801 -25.12 -15.51 -12.31
C ARG A 801 -26.03 -16.62 -11.76
N GLU A 802 -27.12 -16.24 -11.10
CA GLU A 802 -28.06 -17.20 -10.53
C GLU A 802 -29.50 -16.70 -10.55
N ASN A 803 -30.41 -17.53 -11.02
CA ASN A 803 -31.85 -17.42 -10.79
C ASN A 803 -32.54 -18.80 -10.88
N SER A 804 -33.88 -18.82 -10.96
CA SER A 804 -34.64 -20.08 -10.96
C SER A 804 -34.46 -20.92 -12.23
N ALA A 805 -34.05 -20.32 -13.35
CA ALA A 805 -33.90 -20.99 -14.64
C ALA A 805 -32.43 -21.32 -14.98
N PHE A 806 -31.46 -20.59 -14.43
CA PHE A 806 -30.04 -20.84 -14.66
C PHE A 806 -29.21 -20.52 -13.40
N THR A 807 -28.21 -21.34 -13.13
CA THR A 807 -27.17 -21.05 -12.15
C THR A 807 -25.84 -21.57 -12.67
N GLU A 808 -24.80 -20.75 -12.56
CA GLU A 808 -23.41 -21.19 -12.75
C GLU A 808 -22.81 -21.81 -11.49
N VAL A 809 -23.49 -21.67 -10.35
CA VAL A 809 -22.96 -22.01 -9.03
C VAL A 809 -23.02 -23.52 -8.83
N THR A 810 -21.87 -24.13 -8.59
CA THR A 810 -21.75 -25.53 -8.18
C THR A 810 -20.71 -25.69 -7.07
N LYS A 811 -20.46 -26.93 -6.67
CA LYS A 811 -19.39 -27.32 -5.75
C LYS A 811 -18.23 -27.94 -6.53
N ALA A 812 -17.00 -27.76 -6.06
CA ALA A 812 -15.81 -28.25 -6.77
C ALA A 812 -15.84 -29.77 -7.00
N GLU A 813 -16.42 -30.55 -6.08
CA GLU A 813 -16.55 -32.00 -6.25
C GLU A 813 -17.46 -32.44 -7.41
N ASN A 814 -18.26 -31.51 -7.94
CA ASN A 814 -19.11 -31.76 -9.11
C ASN A 814 -18.39 -31.46 -10.43
N LEU A 815 -17.22 -30.82 -10.40
CA LEU A 815 -16.44 -30.53 -11.59
C LEU A 815 -15.63 -31.75 -12.03
N SER A 816 -15.47 -31.91 -13.33
CA SER A 816 -14.50 -32.87 -13.89
C SER A 816 -13.14 -32.19 -14.01
N VAL A 817 -12.43 -31.99 -12.90
CA VAL A 817 -11.14 -31.29 -12.88
C VAL A 817 -10.06 -32.10 -13.64
N ASP A 818 -9.25 -31.41 -14.47
CA ASP A 818 -8.11 -32.03 -15.18
C ASP A 818 -7.13 -32.63 -14.15
N PRO A 819 -6.69 -33.89 -14.31
CA PRO A 819 -5.72 -34.51 -13.42
C PRO A 819 -4.35 -33.81 -13.28
N ASN A 820 -4.01 -32.86 -14.17
CA ASN A 820 -2.80 -32.04 -14.13
C ASN A 820 -2.98 -30.76 -13.30
N ASN A 821 -4.22 -30.40 -12.92
CA ASN A 821 -4.44 -29.35 -11.94
C ASN A 821 -3.94 -29.85 -10.57
N ASP A 822 -3.05 -29.10 -9.94
CA ASP A 822 -2.40 -29.48 -8.68
C ASP A 822 -3.41 -29.69 -7.52
N SER A 823 -4.57 -29.02 -7.60
CA SER A 823 -5.66 -29.10 -6.64
C SER A 823 -6.75 -30.13 -7.01
N ALA A 824 -6.61 -30.90 -8.10
CA ALA A 824 -7.61 -31.88 -8.53
C ALA A 824 -7.95 -32.93 -7.45
N GLY A 825 -6.95 -33.34 -6.66
CA GLY A 825 -7.16 -34.29 -5.56
C GLY A 825 -7.99 -33.70 -4.41
N ALA A 826 -7.75 -32.42 -4.08
CA ALA A 826 -8.46 -31.71 -3.02
C ALA A 826 -9.89 -31.32 -3.44
N ALA A 827 -10.11 -31.09 -4.74
CA ALA A 827 -11.44 -30.82 -5.29
C ALA A 827 -12.34 -32.06 -5.36
N ALA A 828 -11.77 -33.27 -5.39
CA ALA A 828 -12.53 -34.50 -5.46
C ALA A 828 -13.38 -34.73 -4.19
N SER A 829 -14.44 -35.54 -4.32
CA SER A 829 -15.35 -35.80 -3.19
C SER A 829 -14.62 -36.31 -1.93
N GLY A 830 -14.82 -35.59 -0.83
CA GLY A 830 -14.16 -35.83 0.45
C GLY A 830 -12.79 -35.17 0.61
N GLY A 831 -12.32 -34.40 -0.38
CA GLY A 831 -11.16 -33.51 -0.26
C GLY A 831 -11.55 -32.15 0.31
N GLU A 832 -10.54 -31.35 0.65
CA GLU A 832 -10.64 -30.07 1.34
C GLU A 832 -11.39 -29.01 0.52
N LEU A 833 -11.23 -29.02 -0.81
CA LEU A 833 -11.91 -28.09 -1.72
C LEU A 833 -13.30 -28.60 -2.15
N ALA A 834 -13.72 -29.80 -1.75
CA ALA A 834 -14.93 -30.45 -2.28
C ALA A 834 -16.18 -29.54 -2.19
N ASN A 835 -16.32 -28.81 -1.08
CA ASN A 835 -17.44 -27.89 -0.84
C ASN A 835 -17.17 -26.44 -1.26
N LEU A 836 -16.00 -26.13 -1.82
CA LEU A 836 -15.74 -24.79 -2.35
C LEU A 836 -16.77 -24.47 -3.43
N THR A 837 -17.37 -23.30 -3.32
CA THR A 837 -18.39 -22.79 -4.23
C THR A 837 -17.69 -22.20 -5.46
N VAL A 838 -17.97 -22.78 -6.62
CA VAL A 838 -17.23 -22.53 -7.87
C VAL A 838 -18.19 -22.41 -9.04
N SER A 839 -17.70 -21.83 -10.14
CA SER A 839 -18.43 -21.74 -11.40
C SER A 839 -18.24 -23.00 -12.24
N ASP A 840 -19.32 -23.52 -12.84
CA ASP A 840 -19.26 -24.56 -13.89
C ASP A 840 -19.21 -23.99 -15.33
N GLN A 841 -19.20 -22.66 -15.47
CA GLN A 841 -19.19 -21.94 -16.75
C GLN A 841 -17.80 -21.40 -17.15
N THR A 842 -16.76 -21.62 -16.35
CA THR A 842 -15.40 -21.13 -16.62
C THR A 842 -14.37 -22.10 -16.05
N GLY A 843 -13.17 -22.13 -16.65
CA GLY A 843 -12.07 -23.03 -16.29
C GLY A 843 -11.95 -24.29 -17.16
N ASP A 844 -12.87 -24.53 -18.12
CA ASP A 844 -12.78 -25.63 -19.11
C ASP A 844 -12.18 -25.13 -20.43
N GLY A 845 -11.07 -25.73 -20.86
CA GLY A 845 -10.34 -25.49 -22.10
C GLY A 845 -11.04 -25.98 -23.37
N GLY A 846 -12.27 -26.48 -23.24
CA GLY A 846 -13.16 -26.90 -24.33
C GLY A 846 -13.15 -28.41 -24.59
N ASP A 847 -12.62 -29.21 -23.66
CA ASP A 847 -12.56 -30.66 -23.76
C ASP A 847 -13.46 -31.39 -22.75
N GLY A 848 -14.14 -30.64 -21.88
CA GLY A 848 -15.04 -31.14 -20.86
C GLY A 848 -14.34 -31.47 -19.54
N THR A 849 -13.06 -31.12 -19.40
CA THR A 849 -12.34 -31.12 -18.13
C THR A 849 -11.94 -29.69 -17.75
N PHE A 850 -11.89 -29.41 -16.45
CA PHE A 850 -11.59 -28.06 -15.94
C PHE A 850 -10.09 -27.98 -15.59
N GLU A 851 -9.31 -27.24 -16.37
CA GLU A 851 -7.90 -26.95 -16.06
C GLU A 851 -7.76 -26.02 -14.84
N GLU A 852 -8.76 -25.17 -14.59
CA GLU A 852 -8.80 -24.24 -13.45
C GLU A 852 -10.09 -24.41 -12.63
N ILE A 853 -9.95 -24.44 -11.30
CA ILE A 853 -11.09 -24.42 -10.38
C ILE A 853 -11.43 -22.96 -10.09
N THR A 854 -12.55 -22.47 -10.60
CA THR A 854 -12.86 -21.03 -10.54
C THR A 854 -13.84 -20.69 -9.43
N ALA A 855 -13.36 -20.08 -8.36
CA ALA A 855 -14.14 -19.61 -7.21
C ALA A 855 -14.72 -18.20 -7.42
N PHE A 856 -15.78 -17.89 -6.67
CA PHE A 856 -16.44 -16.59 -6.71
C PHE A 856 -15.73 -15.55 -5.82
N GLY A 857 -15.48 -14.38 -6.39
CA GLY A 857 -14.87 -13.25 -5.71
C GLY A 857 -13.36 -13.37 -5.52
N GLY A 858 -12.65 -12.25 -5.62
CA GLY A 858 -11.23 -12.16 -5.25
C GLY A 858 -11.00 -12.13 -3.73
N ARG A 859 -12.10 -12.00 -2.96
CA ARG A 859 -12.14 -11.82 -1.49
C ARG A 859 -11.25 -10.67 -0.99
N SER A 860 -11.08 -9.68 -1.87
CA SER A 860 -10.12 -8.59 -1.76
C SER A 860 -10.76 -7.28 -2.25
N PHE A 861 -9.98 -6.21 -2.21
CA PHE A 861 -10.18 -5.11 -3.14
C PHE A 861 -8.97 -5.01 -4.06
N ALA A 862 -9.18 -4.45 -5.25
CA ALA A 862 -8.12 -4.27 -6.23
C ALA A 862 -8.07 -2.83 -6.74
N ILE A 863 -6.89 -2.39 -7.17
CA ILE A 863 -6.66 -1.11 -7.85
C ILE A 863 -6.14 -1.39 -9.24
N TRP A 864 -6.74 -0.71 -10.22
CA TRP A 864 -6.48 -0.86 -11.64
C TRP A 864 -6.13 0.49 -12.24
N ASP A 865 -5.28 0.50 -13.27
CA ASP A 865 -5.15 1.67 -14.15
C ASP A 865 -6.34 1.76 -15.11
N ALA A 866 -6.46 2.89 -15.84
CA ALA A 866 -7.58 3.10 -16.77
C ALA A 866 -7.57 2.14 -17.97
N GLU A 867 -6.42 1.51 -18.24
CA GLU A 867 -6.23 0.54 -19.32
C GLU A 867 -6.57 -0.91 -18.89
N GLY A 868 -6.87 -1.14 -17.61
CA GLY A 868 -7.25 -2.45 -17.07
C GLY A 868 -6.11 -3.31 -16.56
N SER A 869 -4.92 -2.75 -16.33
CA SER A 869 -3.82 -3.46 -15.67
C SER A 869 -4.04 -3.48 -14.15
N LEU A 870 -3.86 -4.65 -13.54
CA LEU A 870 -3.88 -4.79 -12.08
C LEU A 870 -2.64 -4.13 -11.48
N ILE A 871 -2.85 -3.13 -10.62
CA ILE A 871 -1.77 -2.39 -9.95
C ILE A 871 -1.57 -2.88 -8.51
N TYR A 872 -2.65 -3.28 -7.85
CA TYR A 872 -2.62 -3.80 -6.49
C TYR A 872 -3.84 -4.69 -6.25
N ASP A 873 -3.64 -5.82 -5.58
CA ASP A 873 -4.72 -6.60 -4.94
C ASP A 873 -4.42 -6.72 -3.45
N SER A 874 -5.44 -6.65 -2.60
CA SER A 874 -5.24 -6.79 -1.16
C SER A 874 -4.94 -8.22 -0.71
N GLY A 875 -4.91 -9.21 -1.61
CA GLY A 875 -4.59 -10.58 -1.29
C GLY A 875 -5.50 -11.16 -0.20
N SER A 876 -4.89 -11.87 0.74
CA SER A 876 -5.50 -12.40 1.96
C SER A 876 -5.48 -11.40 3.13
N ASP A 877 -5.08 -10.14 2.90
CA ASP A 877 -4.91 -9.12 3.96
C ASP A 877 -6.21 -8.87 4.73
N MET A 878 -7.36 -8.85 4.05
CA MET A 878 -8.67 -8.71 4.71
C MET A 878 -8.97 -9.91 5.61
N ALA A 879 -8.80 -11.13 5.10
CA ALA A 879 -9.05 -12.37 5.83
C ALA A 879 -8.14 -12.50 7.07
N ARG A 880 -6.84 -12.20 6.91
CA ARG A 880 -5.87 -12.17 8.00
C ARG A 880 -6.19 -11.08 9.02
N THR A 881 -6.67 -9.92 8.57
CA THR A 881 -7.11 -8.82 9.44
C THR A 881 -8.29 -9.21 10.30
N THR A 882 -9.34 -9.76 9.69
CA THR A 882 -10.54 -10.18 10.43
C THR A 882 -10.22 -11.33 11.38
N LEU A 883 -9.39 -12.30 10.98
CA LEU A 883 -8.95 -13.38 11.86
C LEU A 883 -8.16 -12.85 13.06
N ALA A 884 -7.18 -11.98 12.81
CA ALA A 884 -6.30 -11.45 13.86
C ALA A 884 -7.05 -10.59 14.89
N LEU A 885 -8.07 -9.84 14.46
CA LEU A 885 -8.80 -8.92 15.34
C LEU A 885 -10.07 -9.52 15.96
N LEU A 886 -10.72 -10.48 15.30
CA LEU A 886 -11.99 -11.06 15.75
C LEU A 886 -11.86 -12.52 16.24
N GLY A 887 -10.75 -13.19 15.92
CA GLY A 887 -10.58 -14.62 16.12
C GLY A 887 -11.50 -15.47 15.23
N GLU A 888 -11.48 -16.79 15.45
CA GLU A 888 -12.29 -17.75 14.66
C GLU A 888 -13.79 -17.46 14.73
N ALA A 889 -14.29 -16.95 15.87
CA ALA A 889 -15.70 -16.65 16.04
C ALA A 889 -16.21 -15.54 15.09
N GLY A 890 -15.35 -14.63 14.66
CA GLY A 890 -15.71 -13.55 13.74
C GLY A 890 -15.14 -13.69 12.33
N PHE A 891 -14.13 -14.54 12.13
CA PHE A 891 -13.59 -14.85 10.80
C PHE A 891 -14.69 -15.48 9.94
N ASN A 892 -14.99 -14.89 8.78
CA ASN A 892 -16.00 -15.39 7.84
C ASN A 892 -17.33 -15.78 8.51
N ASP A 893 -17.80 -14.95 9.46
CA ASP A 893 -19.00 -15.20 10.28
C ASP A 893 -18.98 -16.57 10.99
N GLY A 894 -17.90 -16.82 11.75
CA GLY A 894 -17.71 -18.08 12.46
C GLY A 894 -17.42 -19.24 11.51
N ASP A 895 -16.62 -18.97 10.47
CA ASP A 895 -16.20 -19.89 9.40
C ASP A 895 -17.34 -20.34 8.46
N SER A 896 -18.55 -19.81 8.63
CA SER A 896 -19.74 -20.31 7.95
C SER A 896 -19.79 -20.05 6.44
N VAL A 897 -19.00 -19.07 5.95
CA VAL A 897 -18.93 -18.70 4.53
C VAL A 897 -17.52 -18.80 3.92
N SER A 898 -16.60 -19.51 4.58
CA SER A 898 -15.25 -19.77 4.06
C SER A 898 -15.28 -20.54 2.74
N GLU A 899 -16.13 -21.56 2.62
CA GLU A 899 -16.34 -22.29 1.36
C GLU A 899 -17.11 -21.50 0.26
N ASP A 900 -17.50 -20.24 0.51
CA ASP A 900 -18.27 -19.39 -0.41
C ASP A 900 -17.52 -18.11 -0.81
N ARG A 901 -17.85 -16.95 -0.22
CA ARG A 901 -17.25 -15.63 -0.57
C ARG A 901 -16.38 -15.04 0.54
N GLY A 902 -16.18 -15.77 1.64
CA GLY A 902 -15.36 -15.36 2.78
C GLY A 902 -15.79 -14.02 3.40
N ALA A 903 -14.83 -13.12 3.60
CA ALA A 903 -15.09 -11.81 4.22
C ALA A 903 -16.03 -10.91 3.39
N GLN A 904 -16.11 -11.13 2.08
CA GLN A 904 -17.01 -10.51 1.12
C GLN A 904 -17.03 -8.96 1.14
N PRO A 905 -15.98 -8.30 0.59
CA PRO A 905 -15.96 -6.84 0.41
C PRO A 905 -17.11 -6.40 -0.50
N ASN A 906 -17.88 -5.38 -0.09
CA ASN A 906 -19.13 -5.02 -0.76
C ASN A 906 -19.13 -3.63 -1.40
N SER A 907 -18.97 -2.58 -0.60
CA SER A 907 -19.09 -1.19 -1.07
C SER A 907 -17.85 -0.38 -0.72
N ILE A 908 -17.54 0.64 -1.53
CA ILE A 908 -16.36 1.49 -1.38
C ILE A 908 -16.76 2.96 -1.36
N SER A 909 -16.24 3.71 -0.39
CA SER A 909 -16.22 5.17 -0.43
C SER A 909 -14.79 5.68 -0.38
N LEU A 910 -14.43 6.52 -1.36
CA LEU A 910 -13.13 7.17 -1.39
C LEU A 910 -13.23 8.55 -0.74
N VAL A 911 -12.38 8.81 0.26
CA VAL A 911 -12.33 10.10 0.95
C VAL A 911 -10.95 10.72 0.81
N ALA A 912 -10.89 11.89 0.19
CA ALA A 912 -9.68 12.67 0.08
C ALA A 912 -9.53 13.65 1.25
N SER A 913 -8.33 13.71 1.85
CA SER A 913 -8.00 14.66 2.91
C SER A 913 -6.50 14.98 2.90
N LEU A 914 -6.11 16.26 2.94
CA LEU A 914 -4.71 16.72 3.01
C LEU A 914 -3.76 16.00 2.02
N ASN A 915 -4.19 15.85 0.76
CA ASN A 915 -3.49 15.12 -0.31
C ASN A 915 -3.35 13.61 -0.10
N ARG A 916 -4.14 13.03 0.80
CA ARG A 916 -4.29 11.58 0.95
C ARG A 916 -5.66 11.14 0.48
N ILE A 917 -5.75 9.90 0.03
CA ILE A 917 -6.99 9.27 -0.44
C ILE A 917 -7.14 7.96 0.32
N TYR A 918 -8.24 7.80 1.04
CA TYR A 918 -8.53 6.59 1.80
C TYR A 918 -9.72 5.86 1.20
N ALA A 919 -9.62 4.54 1.08
CA ALA A 919 -10.74 3.67 0.74
C ALA A 919 -11.38 3.16 2.02
N PHE A 920 -12.67 3.44 2.21
CA PHE A 920 -13.52 2.87 3.24
C PHE A 920 -14.35 1.76 2.60
N ILE A 921 -14.08 0.52 2.99
CA ILE A 921 -14.63 -0.68 2.37
C ILE A 921 -15.48 -1.42 3.39
N THR A 922 -16.72 -1.72 3.04
CA THR A 922 -17.63 -2.49 3.90
C THR A 922 -17.48 -3.99 3.63
N LEU A 923 -17.64 -4.81 4.67
CA LEU A 923 -17.64 -6.27 4.55
C LEU A 923 -19.06 -6.79 4.80
N GLU A 924 -19.69 -7.41 3.81
CA GLU A 924 -21.11 -7.78 3.88
C GLU A 924 -21.37 -8.84 4.95
N THR A 925 -20.65 -9.96 4.88
CA THR A 925 -20.89 -11.10 5.76
C THR A 925 -20.22 -10.93 7.12
N THR A 926 -18.92 -10.61 7.15
CA THR A 926 -18.22 -10.41 8.43
C THR A 926 -18.73 -9.16 9.17
N GLY A 927 -19.19 -8.15 8.42
CA GLY A 927 -19.62 -6.86 8.96
C GLY A 927 -18.45 -5.89 9.16
N GLY A 928 -18.80 -4.64 9.45
CA GLY A 928 -17.82 -3.60 9.77
C GLY A 928 -17.24 -2.87 8.55
N VAL A 929 -16.27 -2.00 8.83
CA VAL A 929 -15.60 -1.15 7.84
C VAL A 929 -14.09 -1.31 7.97
N ILE A 930 -13.44 -1.64 6.87
CA ILE A 930 -11.98 -1.65 6.74
C ILE A 930 -11.51 -0.43 5.95
N ILE A 931 -10.37 0.13 6.36
CA ILE A 931 -9.82 1.37 5.82
C ILE A 931 -8.42 1.09 5.28
N TYR A 932 -8.15 1.54 4.07
CA TYR A 932 -6.82 1.55 3.46
C TYR A 932 -6.44 2.97 3.04
N ASP A 933 -5.19 3.36 3.22
CA ASP A 933 -4.60 4.48 2.47
C ASP A 933 -4.26 3.98 1.07
N ILE A 934 -4.86 4.61 0.06
CA ILE A 934 -4.65 4.32 -1.37
C ILE A 934 -4.09 5.53 -2.11
N THR A 935 -3.54 6.52 -1.39
CA THR A 935 -3.00 7.77 -1.98
C THR A 935 -2.07 7.49 -3.15
N SER A 936 -1.21 6.49 -3.00
CA SER A 936 -0.48 5.89 -4.11
C SER A 936 -1.09 4.52 -4.41
N PRO A 937 -1.43 4.20 -5.67
CA PRO A 937 -1.86 2.87 -6.07
C PRO A 937 -0.78 1.81 -5.82
N TYR A 938 0.48 2.25 -5.72
CA TYR A 938 1.66 1.39 -5.53
C TYR A 938 2.13 1.32 -4.07
N GLY A 939 1.46 2.00 -3.13
CA GLY A 939 1.87 2.03 -1.71
C GLY A 939 0.69 1.94 -0.78
N VAL A 940 -0.16 0.94 -1.03
CA VAL A 940 -1.44 0.76 -0.33
C VAL A 940 -1.20 0.25 1.08
N GLN A 941 -1.86 0.85 2.07
CA GLN A 941 -1.57 0.55 3.47
C GLN A 941 -2.83 0.31 4.27
N PHE A 942 -2.87 -0.82 4.99
CA PHE A 942 -3.91 -1.05 5.99
C PHE A 942 -3.89 0.07 7.03
N VAL A 943 -5.05 0.68 7.24
CA VAL A 943 -5.25 1.72 8.24
C VAL A 943 -5.96 1.13 9.44
N GLN A 944 -7.20 0.68 9.34
CA GLN A 944 -7.98 0.23 10.50
C GLN A 944 -9.09 -0.69 10.04
N TYR A 945 -9.52 -1.58 10.93
CA TYR A 945 -10.78 -2.29 10.82
C TYR A 945 -11.62 -2.05 12.08
N VAL A 946 -12.93 -1.79 11.92
CA VAL A 946 -13.88 -1.63 13.03
C VAL A 946 -15.09 -2.51 12.84
N ASN A 947 -15.45 -3.25 13.89
CA ASN A 947 -16.64 -4.11 13.95
C ASN A 947 -17.23 -4.08 15.38
N ASN A 948 -18.55 -4.02 15.53
CA ASN A 948 -19.25 -4.06 16.83
C ASN A 948 -20.09 -5.34 17.03
N ARG A 949 -20.02 -6.28 16.09
CA ARG A 949 -20.73 -7.55 16.19
C ARG A 949 -20.16 -8.39 17.31
N ASP A 950 -21.05 -9.08 18.01
CA ASP A 950 -20.70 -10.06 19.05
C ASP A 950 -20.73 -11.51 18.53
N PHE A 951 -21.09 -11.70 17.26
CA PHE A 951 -21.27 -12.99 16.59
C PHE A 951 -22.25 -13.94 17.32
N ALA A 952 -23.06 -13.40 18.24
CA ALA A 952 -24.17 -14.07 18.93
C ALA A 952 -25.55 -13.54 18.49
N GLY A 953 -25.56 -12.56 17.57
CA GLY A 953 -26.76 -12.02 16.93
C GLY A 953 -26.98 -10.51 17.12
N ALA A 954 -26.06 -9.80 17.77
CA ALA A 954 -26.10 -8.34 17.89
C ALA A 954 -25.02 -7.65 17.05
N GLY A 955 -25.22 -6.35 16.79
CA GLY A 955 -24.31 -5.50 16.03
C GLY A 955 -24.77 -5.24 14.60
N ASP A 956 -23.94 -4.49 13.87
CA ASP A 956 -24.23 -4.04 12.51
C ASP A 956 -23.92 -5.16 11.50
N LEU A 957 -24.91 -5.59 10.70
CA LEU A 957 -24.79 -6.73 9.78
C LEU A 957 -25.30 -6.42 8.37
N SER A 958 -24.59 -6.94 7.36
CA SER A 958 -24.90 -6.80 5.94
C SER A 958 -24.91 -5.32 5.49
N PRO A 959 -23.77 -4.61 5.62
CA PRO A 959 -23.63 -3.29 5.03
C PRO A 959 -23.79 -3.35 3.50
N GLN A 960 -24.77 -2.62 2.95
CA GLN A 960 -25.14 -2.66 1.52
C GLN A 960 -24.60 -1.47 0.70
N GLY A 961 -24.08 -0.45 1.38
CA GLY A 961 -23.58 0.78 0.77
C GLY A 961 -22.66 1.52 1.72
N VAL A 962 -22.11 2.65 1.26
CA VAL A 962 -21.35 3.56 2.12
C VAL A 962 -21.35 4.97 1.52
N SER A 963 -21.63 5.98 2.35
CA SER A 963 -21.61 7.38 1.91
C SER A 963 -20.81 8.24 2.88
N ALA A 964 -19.73 8.83 2.37
CA ALA A 964 -18.96 9.83 3.09
C ALA A 964 -19.54 11.24 2.88
N PHE A 965 -19.58 12.04 3.94
CA PHE A 965 -20.06 13.41 3.88
C PHE A 965 -19.36 14.31 4.90
N PHE A 966 -19.56 15.62 4.80
CA PHE A 966 -18.91 16.58 5.68
C PHE A 966 -19.94 17.49 6.36
N GLN A 967 -19.84 17.65 7.67
CA GLN A 967 -20.64 18.61 8.42
C GLN A 967 -19.70 19.50 9.24
N SER A 968 -19.79 20.83 9.04
CA SER A 968 -18.91 21.81 9.71
C SER A 968 -17.41 21.47 9.63
N SER A 969 -16.95 21.03 8.44
CA SER A 969 -15.58 20.57 8.15
C SER A 969 -15.13 19.27 8.81
N ILE A 970 -16.01 18.60 9.56
CA ILE A 970 -15.77 17.26 10.10
C ILE A 970 -16.31 16.23 9.11
N GLY A 971 -15.51 15.20 8.82
CA GLY A 971 -15.90 14.09 7.96
C GLY A 971 -16.73 13.05 8.72
N TYR A 972 -17.70 12.46 8.03
CA TYR A 972 -18.58 11.41 8.53
C TYR A 972 -18.76 10.31 7.50
N LEU A 973 -19.10 9.12 7.96
CA LEU A 973 -19.39 7.94 7.13
C LEU A 973 -20.74 7.35 7.53
N ALA A 974 -21.71 7.32 6.63
CA ALA A 974 -22.99 6.63 6.80
C ALA A 974 -22.95 5.24 6.15
N VAL A 975 -23.28 4.21 6.91
CA VAL A 975 -23.25 2.80 6.50
C VAL A 975 -24.63 2.17 6.74
N PRO A 976 -25.44 1.93 5.70
CA PRO A 976 -26.71 1.20 5.79
C PRO A 976 -26.47 -0.29 5.96
N ASN A 977 -27.00 -0.86 7.03
CA ASN A 977 -26.93 -2.28 7.34
C ASN A 977 -28.32 -2.91 7.14
N ALA A 978 -28.46 -3.71 6.09
CA ALA A 978 -29.75 -4.23 5.66
C ALA A 978 -30.35 -5.21 6.67
N GLN A 979 -29.56 -6.20 7.12
CA GLN A 979 -30.09 -7.25 7.99
C GLN A 979 -30.34 -6.78 9.42
N SER A 980 -29.48 -5.90 9.95
CA SER A 980 -29.70 -5.28 11.27
C SER A 980 -30.69 -4.10 11.24
N ASN A 981 -31.20 -3.73 10.07
CA ASN A 981 -32.18 -2.65 9.85
C ASN A 981 -31.77 -1.32 10.49
N ASN A 982 -30.52 -0.89 10.30
CA ASN A 982 -30.04 0.39 10.84
C ASN A 982 -29.06 1.09 9.90
N VAL A 983 -28.86 2.40 10.09
CA VAL A 983 -27.75 3.15 9.48
C VAL A 983 -26.78 3.57 10.57
N ARG A 984 -25.54 3.09 10.50
CA ARG A 984 -24.45 3.51 11.37
C ARG A 984 -23.81 4.78 10.80
N ILE A 985 -23.64 5.82 11.62
CA ILE A 985 -22.96 7.06 11.21
C ILE A 985 -21.71 7.25 12.06
N PHE A 986 -20.52 7.09 11.48
CA PHE A 986 -19.26 7.35 12.17
C PHE A 986 -18.82 8.80 11.97
N GLN A 987 -18.29 9.42 13.01
CA GLN A 987 -17.39 10.55 12.84
C GLN A 987 -16.00 10.03 12.44
N VAL A 988 -15.40 10.61 11.40
CA VAL A 988 -14.03 10.30 10.99
C VAL A 988 -13.08 11.18 11.79
N GLU A 989 -12.44 10.60 12.81
CA GLU A 989 -11.46 11.31 13.64
C GLU A 989 -10.06 11.25 12.98
N ALA A 990 -9.25 12.29 13.19
CA ALA A 990 -7.83 12.22 12.89
C ALA A 990 -7.10 11.83 14.19
N SER A 991 -6.51 10.64 14.23
CA SER A 991 -5.60 10.30 15.32
C SER A 991 -4.32 11.10 15.16
N LYS A 992 -3.89 11.66 16.29
CA LYS A 992 -2.74 12.55 16.40
C LYS A 992 -1.46 11.80 16.59
#